data_AF-A0A7S2B5Y5-F1
#
_entry.id   AF-A0A7S2B5Y5-F1
#
_cell.length_a   1.000
_cell.length_b   1.000
_cell.length_c   1.000
_cell.angle_alpha   90.00
_cell.angle_beta   90.00
_cell.angle_gamma   90.00
#
_symmetry.space_group_name_H-M   'P 1'
#
loop_
_entity.id
_entity.type
_entity.pdbx_description
1 polymer ?
#
loop_
_entity_poly.entity_id
_entity_poly.type
_entity_poly.pdbx_seq_one_letter_code
_entity_poly.pdbx_strand_id
1 'polypeptide(L)'
;NVRLQKAAAADGAWENVHVWSLTGTNATTGWQSFSGFSGYSRFWRLYVEDNFGGETISVRELKLRGPDDTTLAYDFDLVNDGQWHTYDVPIHEKLQGSLSQIRLHPGIEAPAVTGVTAGGPPPTLGNAFVIDWVRIVIAPTVRRVTGCIDKFYQNENLGSPTATLQPVPALTNGYLQSISTVYSDIPPAEAMYGTTYNCLRRGGEMITIVGTYLGTEGSTVTIGGVPCLATQHAAPETVMMCAVPPRSAATASAAGGWRDLDVEVRLGDYPQLFTVSPYLSYQTPAPVMHRPTLSNVGARSIDLSWYPPGDIWDHVTVTGYVVEVRSVGGRTAEARRVSLGNVTTTSIIGLIPDTLYSFAVAPLVENQTDVEWKHFDLYGRRPMTPNAILTGMSQETNLTATLQYDFDFKHFDANKTVNHSAVDPRWSLGPTGVIGGEGHYGLTIVGDGNVQNCNESVACCDGYNASVGDGGSCPASAATSSEPAYSSFTCSAVGTVDPHYVDAESGRSVPYSSADMLPGAAKMIFPYESVDRRPVPPTARCGPALRLAPSAARMAGSVWYARQMNAREGFETTFTFRIAEGSLRCNQMDDAYTHCRARGGDGLALVLQNQSPRALGAGGAGLGYTGITNSLAVEFDTYYNAELLEPYENHVSVHTRGWRHPNSANQSFALASSVNVRDLGRDEHAVRVVYKPFLEPEAIMSGRFEASAHAAHFMENADFANGGQADYGTGMGQLEVYVDDLVTPLLITPLNLDGLLDLHHGRAWIGFSGSTGHATWQTTDLLSWRFTSLRVDPPYTPPPVVNGVGGYSCADGGACVHH
;
A
#
# COMPACT_ATOMS: atom_id res chain seq x y z
N ASN A 1 31.49 -26.06 -64.38
CA ASN A 1 30.41 -26.89 -63.81
C ASN A 1 29.66 -26.04 -62.83
N VAL A 2 28.43 -25.65 -63.15
CA VAL A 2 27.61 -24.85 -62.25
C VAL A 2 26.97 -25.77 -61.23
N ARG A 3 27.01 -25.38 -59.96
CA ARG A 3 26.38 -26.11 -58.87
C ARG A 3 25.18 -25.36 -58.35
N LEU A 4 24.01 -25.98 -58.41
CA LEU A 4 22.85 -25.51 -57.69
C LEU A 4 22.87 -26.14 -56.29
N GLN A 5 22.93 -25.30 -55.28
CA GLN A 5 23.13 -25.73 -53.91
C GLN A 5 21.98 -25.24 -53.02
N LYS A 6 21.49 -26.14 -52.17
CA LYS A 6 20.65 -25.78 -51.02
C LYS A 6 21.48 -25.99 -49.76
N ALA A 7 21.10 -25.34 -48.68
CA ALA A 7 21.66 -25.70 -47.38
C ALA A 7 21.32 -27.17 -47.09
N ALA A 8 22.34 -28.02 -46.90
CA ALA A 8 22.21 -29.43 -46.52
C ALA A 8 21.78 -29.53 -45.04
N ALA A 9 22.36 -28.64 -44.24
CA ALA A 9 22.14 -28.46 -42.83
C ALA A 9 22.58 -27.04 -42.43
N ALA A 10 22.33 -26.75 -41.16
CA ALA A 10 22.59 -25.52 -40.42
C ALA A 10 24.06 -25.05 -40.35
N ASP A 11 25.00 -25.99 -40.41
CA ASP A 11 26.44 -25.80 -40.19
C ASP A 11 27.18 -25.14 -41.37
N GLY A 12 26.44 -24.52 -42.29
CA GLY A 12 27.00 -24.01 -43.54
C GLY A 12 27.37 -25.10 -44.55
N ALA A 13 26.99 -26.37 -44.32
CA ALA A 13 27.14 -27.43 -45.31
C ALA A 13 26.12 -27.26 -46.45
N TRP A 14 26.63 -27.29 -47.68
CA TRP A 14 25.82 -27.13 -48.89
C TRP A 14 25.65 -28.48 -49.59
N GLU A 15 24.40 -28.85 -49.85
CA GLU A 15 24.09 -30.04 -50.65
C GLU A 15 23.99 -29.59 -52.10
N ASN A 16 24.75 -30.23 -52.98
CA ASN A 16 24.53 -30.08 -54.40
C ASN A 16 23.17 -30.69 -54.75
N VAL A 17 22.17 -29.84 -54.94
CA VAL A 17 20.87 -30.25 -55.48
C VAL A 17 21.06 -30.71 -56.92
N HIS A 18 21.94 -30.03 -57.65
CA HIS A 18 22.29 -30.39 -59.01
C HIS A 18 23.67 -29.85 -59.39
N VAL A 19 24.41 -30.60 -60.21
CA VAL A 19 25.69 -30.16 -60.78
C VAL A 19 25.61 -30.38 -62.28
N TRP A 20 25.82 -29.33 -63.08
CA TRP A 20 25.85 -29.45 -64.53
C TRP A 20 27.10 -28.82 -65.13
N SER A 21 27.53 -29.35 -66.26
CA SER A 21 28.66 -28.84 -67.03
C SER A 21 28.14 -27.95 -68.15
N LEU A 22 28.36 -26.64 -68.04
CA LEU A 22 28.22 -25.72 -69.17
C LEU A 22 29.50 -25.82 -70.00
N THR A 23 29.54 -26.73 -70.98
CA THR A 23 30.58 -26.75 -72.01
C THR A 23 30.17 -25.77 -73.10
N GLY A 24 30.78 -24.59 -73.10
CA GLY A 24 30.57 -23.61 -74.16
C GLY A 24 31.14 -24.11 -75.47
N THR A 25 30.27 -24.32 -76.47
CA THR A 25 30.42 -23.69 -77.79
C THR A 25 29.03 -23.58 -78.42
N ASN A 26 28.62 -22.35 -78.71
CA ASN A 26 27.35 -21.91 -79.31
C ASN A 26 26.08 -22.02 -78.45
N ALA A 27 25.41 -20.88 -78.33
CA ALA A 27 24.08 -20.62 -77.79
C ALA A 27 23.20 -21.86 -77.59
N THR A 28 23.25 -22.45 -76.40
CA THR A 28 22.26 -23.44 -75.98
C THR A 28 20.96 -22.71 -75.65
N THR A 29 19.98 -22.75 -76.56
CA THR A 29 18.58 -22.32 -76.32
C THR A 29 17.78 -23.35 -75.49
N GLY A 30 18.46 -24.31 -74.86
CA GLY A 30 17.86 -25.41 -74.13
C GLY A 30 17.40 -25.00 -72.74
N TRP A 31 16.12 -25.25 -72.44
CA TRP A 31 15.57 -25.15 -71.08
C TRP A 31 16.05 -26.35 -70.25
N GLN A 32 16.56 -26.08 -69.05
CA GLN A 32 16.76 -27.11 -68.03
C GLN A 32 15.76 -26.88 -66.89
N SER A 33 14.95 -27.89 -66.62
CA SER A 33 13.97 -27.88 -65.54
C SER A 33 14.51 -28.70 -64.38
N PHE A 34 14.41 -28.17 -63.16
CA PHE A 34 14.78 -28.85 -61.94
C PHE A 34 13.63 -28.80 -60.94
N SER A 35 13.51 -29.84 -60.12
CA SER A 35 12.49 -30.00 -59.08
C SER A 35 13.16 -30.45 -57.78
N GLY A 36 12.44 -30.42 -56.65
CA GLY A 36 12.97 -30.84 -55.35
C GLY A 36 13.28 -29.71 -54.36
N PHE A 37 12.86 -28.47 -54.67
CA PHE A 37 12.81 -27.39 -53.67
C PHE A 37 11.44 -27.42 -52.97
N SER A 38 11.43 -27.65 -51.66
CA SER A 38 10.24 -27.51 -50.82
C SER A 38 10.51 -26.43 -49.77
N GLY A 39 9.87 -25.26 -49.90
CA GLY A 39 9.98 -24.16 -48.93
C GLY A 39 9.83 -22.75 -49.51
N TYR A 40 9.60 -21.77 -48.64
CA TYR A 40 9.58 -20.33 -48.95
C TYR A 40 11.02 -19.79 -48.93
N SER A 41 11.53 -19.27 -50.04
CA SER A 41 12.91 -18.73 -50.13
C SER A 41 12.90 -17.20 -50.15
N ARG A 42 13.79 -16.55 -49.39
CA ARG A 42 13.82 -15.08 -49.28
C ARG A 42 15.02 -14.40 -49.98
N PHE A 43 16.12 -15.11 -50.19
CA PHE A 43 17.36 -14.54 -50.74
C PHE A 43 18.17 -15.53 -51.56
N TRP A 44 19.05 -14.98 -52.39
CA TRP A 44 19.85 -15.72 -53.35
C TRP A 44 21.24 -15.15 -53.45
N ARG A 45 22.20 -16.03 -53.71
CA ARG A 45 23.60 -15.65 -53.88
C ARG A 45 24.13 -16.23 -55.20
N LEU A 46 24.70 -15.37 -56.06
CA LEU A 46 25.21 -15.69 -57.39
C LEU A 46 26.70 -15.36 -57.46
N TYR A 47 27.52 -16.29 -57.95
CA TYR A 47 28.97 -16.09 -58.11
C TYR A 47 29.32 -16.02 -59.59
N VAL A 48 29.84 -14.88 -60.08
CA VAL A 48 30.07 -14.64 -61.52
C VAL A 48 31.51 -14.25 -61.83
N GLU A 49 32.12 -14.90 -62.82
CA GLU A 49 33.37 -14.45 -63.49
C GLU A 49 33.06 -14.20 -64.97
N ASP A 50 33.42 -13.02 -65.48
CA ASP A 50 33.47 -12.75 -66.92
C ASP A 50 34.94 -12.53 -67.32
N ASN A 51 35.34 -13.15 -68.42
CA ASN A 51 36.54 -12.77 -69.12
C ASN A 51 36.30 -12.92 -70.62
N PHE A 52 35.93 -11.82 -71.30
CA PHE A 52 36.76 -11.28 -72.39
C PHE A 52 36.34 -9.87 -72.88
N GLY A 53 37.04 -8.83 -72.41
CA GLY A 53 37.50 -7.69 -73.23
C GLY A 53 36.53 -6.64 -73.81
N GLY A 54 35.57 -6.09 -73.06
CA GLY A 54 34.76 -4.94 -73.53
C GLY A 54 34.09 -4.09 -72.44
N GLU A 55 33.85 -2.81 -72.73
CA GLU A 55 33.64 -1.72 -71.75
C GLU A 55 32.29 -1.62 -71.00
N THR A 56 31.25 -2.43 -71.27
CA THR A 56 30.02 -2.48 -70.43
C THR A 56 29.18 -3.75 -70.66
N ILE A 57 28.95 -4.58 -69.62
CA ILE A 57 27.97 -5.69 -69.58
C ILE A 57 27.35 -5.74 -68.17
N SER A 58 26.01 -5.79 -68.05
CA SER A 58 25.27 -5.86 -66.77
C SER A 58 24.04 -6.78 -66.91
N VAL A 59 23.81 -7.75 -66.02
CA VAL A 59 22.59 -8.58 -66.03
C VAL A 59 21.35 -7.74 -65.68
N ARG A 60 20.25 -7.88 -66.42
CA ARG A 60 19.09 -6.95 -66.34
C ARG A 60 17.72 -7.58 -66.15
N GLU A 61 17.61 -8.90 -66.02
CA GLU A 61 16.29 -9.49 -65.73
C GLU A 61 16.45 -10.88 -65.11
N LEU A 62 16.15 -11.00 -63.81
CA LEU A 62 15.92 -12.28 -63.14
C LEU A 62 14.43 -12.54 -63.10
N LYS A 63 13.92 -13.51 -63.88
CA LYS A 63 12.51 -13.91 -63.88
C LYS A 63 12.24 -14.99 -62.85
N LEU A 64 11.37 -14.69 -61.91
CA LEU A 64 10.91 -15.59 -60.84
C LEU A 64 9.47 -16.02 -61.10
N ARG A 65 9.18 -17.31 -60.98
CA ARG A 65 7.84 -17.87 -61.19
C ARG A 65 7.33 -18.48 -59.89
N GLY A 66 6.14 -18.05 -59.46
CA GLY A 66 5.39 -18.62 -58.33
C GLY A 66 4.23 -19.53 -58.79
N PRO A 67 3.40 -20.05 -57.87
CA PRO A 67 2.26 -20.94 -58.19
C PRO A 67 1.22 -20.31 -59.13
N ASP A 68 1.09 -18.97 -59.14
CA ASP A 68 0.08 -18.22 -59.90
C ASP A 68 0.59 -17.64 -61.24
N ASP A 69 1.71 -18.16 -61.76
CA ASP A 69 2.31 -17.79 -63.06
C ASP A 69 2.74 -16.31 -63.21
N THR A 70 2.82 -15.56 -62.11
CA THR A 70 3.37 -14.20 -62.08
C THR A 70 4.88 -14.24 -62.29
N THR A 71 5.35 -13.50 -63.31
CA THR A 71 6.77 -13.35 -63.65
C THR A 71 7.27 -12.03 -63.07
N LEU A 72 8.17 -12.08 -62.09
CA LEU A 72 8.76 -10.89 -61.47
C LEU A 72 10.22 -10.75 -61.92
N ALA A 73 10.60 -9.55 -62.36
CA ALA A 73 11.94 -9.20 -62.79
C ALA A 73 12.74 -8.54 -61.64
N TYR A 74 13.95 -9.03 -61.38
CA TYR A 74 14.93 -8.36 -60.52
C TYR A 74 16.19 -8.01 -61.33
N ASP A 75 16.58 -6.75 -61.29
CA ASP A 75 17.69 -6.21 -62.09
C ASP A 75 18.80 -5.85 -61.11
N PHE A 76 20.05 -6.23 -61.41
CA PHE A 76 21.19 -5.92 -60.56
C PHE A 76 22.46 -5.82 -61.40
N ASP A 77 23.26 -4.78 -61.14
CA ASP A 77 24.49 -4.53 -61.87
C ASP A 77 25.58 -5.54 -61.48
N LEU A 78 26.36 -5.96 -62.48
CA LEU A 78 27.53 -6.80 -62.28
C LEU A 78 28.79 -5.96 -62.37
N VAL A 79 29.75 -6.24 -61.49
CA VAL A 79 31.12 -5.75 -61.58
C VAL A 79 31.86 -6.59 -62.62
N ASN A 80 32.40 -5.91 -63.63
CA ASN A 80 33.14 -6.50 -64.73
C ASN A 80 34.63 -6.12 -64.65
N ASP A 81 35.37 -6.80 -63.78
CA ASP A 81 36.80 -6.57 -63.55
C ASP A 81 37.66 -7.84 -63.76
N GLY A 82 37.05 -8.91 -64.29
CA GLY A 82 37.72 -10.20 -64.45
C GLY A 82 38.03 -10.92 -63.13
N GLN A 83 37.46 -10.49 -62.01
CA GLN A 83 37.49 -11.19 -60.73
C GLN A 83 36.14 -11.86 -60.46
N TRP A 84 36.17 -12.83 -59.57
CA TRP A 84 34.95 -13.44 -59.07
C TRP A 84 34.24 -12.51 -58.09
N HIS A 85 32.94 -12.29 -58.30
CA HIS A 85 32.11 -11.51 -57.40
C HIS A 85 30.94 -12.31 -56.85
N THR A 86 30.54 -11.99 -55.62
CA THR A 86 29.32 -12.50 -54.99
C THR A 86 28.23 -11.44 -55.08
N TYR A 87 27.08 -11.81 -55.65
CA TYR A 87 25.90 -10.95 -55.75
C TYR A 87 24.77 -11.50 -54.88
N ASP A 88 24.21 -10.63 -54.05
CA ASP A 88 23.07 -10.96 -53.18
C ASP A 88 21.79 -10.35 -53.73
N VAL A 89 20.76 -11.18 -53.94
CA VAL A 89 19.49 -10.76 -54.54
C VAL A 89 18.34 -10.99 -53.54
N PRO A 90 17.71 -9.93 -53.00
CA PRO A 90 16.66 -10.02 -51.98
C PRO A 90 15.29 -10.28 -52.60
N ILE A 91 15.05 -11.53 -52.94
CA ILE A 91 13.87 -11.92 -53.72
C ILE A 91 12.54 -11.74 -52.97
N HIS A 92 12.56 -11.78 -51.64
CA HIS A 92 11.38 -11.53 -50.80
C HIS A 92 10.74 -10.14 -51.02
N GLU A 93 11.49 -9.15 -51.51
CA GLU A 93 10.96 -7.81 -51.80
C GLU A 93 9.95 -7.83 -52.96
N LYS A 94 10.13 -8.75 -53.91
CA LYS A 94 9.29 -8.83 -55.11
C LYS A 94 8.40 -10.06 -55.14
N LEU A 95 8.80 -11.16 -54.49
CA LEU A 95 8.07 -12.43 -54.48
C LEU A 95 7.68 -12.84 -53.06
N GLN A 96 6.37 -12.95 -52.80
CA GLN A 96 5.83 -13.61 -51.62
C GLN A 96 5.29 -14.99 -52.00
N GLY A 97 5.91 -16.07 -51.51
CA GLY A 97 5.45 -17.45 -51.78
C GLY A 97 6.56 -18.44 -52.09
N SER A 98 6.17 -19.61 -52.60
CA SER A 98 7.11 -20.65 -53.03
C SER A 98 7.73 -20.29 -54.37
N LEU A 99 9.05 -20.31 -54.43
CA LEU A 99 9.80 -20.14 -55.65
C LEU A 99 9.81 -21.46 -56.45
N SER A 100 9.25 -21.45 -57.66
CA SER A 100 9.19 -22.65 -58.51
C SER A 100 10.18 -22.62 -59.68
N GLN A 101 10.51 -21.44 -60.21
CA GLN A 101 11.42 -21.30 -61.35
C GLN A 101 12.25 -20.00 -61.30
N ILE A 102 13.48 -20.13 -61.81
CA ILE A 102 14.53 -19.12 -61.87
C ILE A 102 14.96 -18.98 -63.32
N ARG A 103 15.09 -17.75 -63.83
CA ARG A 103 15.69 -17.50 -65.14
C ARG A 103 16.54 -16.24 -65.12
N LEU A 104 17.81 -16.36 -65.50
CA LEU A 104 18.77 -15.27 -65.60
C LEU A 104 18.86 -14.79 -67.06
N HIS A 105 18.67 -13.50 -67.31
CA HIS A 105 18.87 -12.87 -68.61
C HIS A 105 20.06 -11.90 -68.58
N PRO A 106 21.15 -12.14 -69.34
CA PRO A 106 22.19 -11.14 -69.53
C PRO A 106 21.64 -9.95 -70.33
N GLY A 107 21.80 -8.74 -69.79
CA GLY A 107 21.40 -7.49 -70.43
C GLY A 107 22.61 -6.71 -70.93
N ILE A 108 22.41 -5.81 -71.88
CA ILE A 108 23.41 -4.83 -72.32
C ILE A 108 22.70 -3.48 -72.28
N GLU A 109 23.24 -2.48 -71.59
CA GLU A 109 22.79 -1.10 -71.76
C GLU A 109 23.49 -0.51 -72.99
N ALA A 110 22.71 -0.17 -74.01
CA ALA A 110 23.15 0.78 -75.04
C ALA A 110 22.54 2.13 -74.66
N PRO A 111 23.36 3.19 -74.52
CA PRO A 111 23.91 3.83 -75.72
C PRO A 111 25.34 4.41 -75.56
N ALA A 112 26.05 4.47 -76.69
CA ALA A 112 27.35 5.15 -76.91
C ALA A 112 28.64 4.41 -76.50
N VAL A 113 28.95 3.32 -77.21
CA VAL A 113 30.35 2.92 -77.43
C VAL A 113 30.92 3.78 -78.56
N THR A 114 31.37 5.00 -78.26
CA THR A 114 32.24 5.75 -79.18
C THR A 114 33.68 5.33 -78.93
N GLY A 115 34.22 4.43 -79.76
CA GLY A 115 35.67 4.14 -79.70
C GLY A 115 36.13 2.80 -80.28
N VAL A 116 35.25 1.83 -80.54
CA VAL A 116 35.71 0.53 -81.06
C VAL A 116 35.89 0.57 -82.57
N THR A 117 37.15 0.64 -82.99
CA THR A 117 37.60 0.46 -84.38
C THR A 117 37.35 -0.97 -84.88
N ALA A 118 37.00 -1.06 -86.16
CA ALA A 118 36.56 -2.25 -86.88
C ALA A 118 37.42 -3.51 -86.66
N GLY A 119 36.79 -4.59 -86.20
CA GLY A 119 37.38 -5.93 -86.18
C GLY A 119 36.65 -6.97 -85.34
N GLY A 120 35.88 -6.59 -84.31
CA GLY A 120 35.07 -7.50 -83.50
C GLY A 120 33.57 -7.33 -83.74
N PRO A 121 32.76 -8.41 -83.72
CA PRO A 121 31.31 -8.28 -83.78
C PRO A 121 30.79 -7.50 -82.55
N PRO A 122 29.73 -6.68 -82.68
CA PRO A 122 29.07 -6.09 -81.52
C PRO A 122 28.60 -7.22 -80.60
N PRO A 123 28.63 -7.03 -79.27
CA PRO A 123 28.19 -8.05 -78.33
C PRO A 123 26.73 -8.43 -78.61
N THR A 124 26.50 -9.63 -79.14
CA THR A 124 25.17 -10.18 -79.44
C THR A 124 24.58 -10.83 -78.19
N LEU A 125 23.25 -10.95 -78.16
CA LEU A 125 22.49 -11.73 -77.17
C LEU A 125 23.15 -13.12 -77.01
N GLY A 126 23.85 -13.36 -75.90
CA GLY A 126 24.68 -14.56 -75.72
C GLY A 126 26.10 -14.34 -75.17
N ASN A 127 26.49 -13.13 -74.76
CA ASN A 127 27.73 -12.94 -74.02
C ASN A 127 27.68 -13.70 -72.69
N ALA A 128 28.64 -14.61 -72.51
CA ALA A 128 28.64 -15.64 -71.48
C ALA A 128 29.24 -15.11 -70.19
N PHE A 129 28.47 -15.19 -69.10
CA PHE A 129 28.98 -15.07 -67.75
C PHE A 129 29.14 -16.47 -67.16
N VAL A 130 30.22 -16.73 -66.42
CA VAL A 130 30.44 -18.02 -65.78
C VAL A 130 29.85 -17.98 -64.38
N ILE A 131 28.91 -18.88 -64.10
CA ILE A 131 28.37 -19.05 -62.74
C ILE A 131 29.11 -20.21 -62.07
N ASP A 132 29.68 -20.01 -60.89
CA ASP A 132 30.21 -21.14 -60.11
C ASP A 132 29.07 -21.88 -59.40
N TRP A 133 28.29 -21.14 -58.61
CA TRP A 133 27.12 -21.68 -57.93
C TRP A 133 25.97 -20.68 -57.81
N VAL A 134 24.78 -21.23 -57.62
CA VAL A 134 23.58 -20.50 -57.19
C VAL A 134 23.13 -21.10 -55.87
N ARG A 135 22.96 -20.25 -54.85
CA ARG A 135 22.44 -20.65 -53.53
C ARG A 135 21.12 -19.97 -53.26
N ILE A 136 20.18 -20.75 -52.75
CA ILE A 136 18.89 -20.27 -52.28
C ILE A 136 18.88 -20.39 -50.76
N VAL A 137 18.68 -19.27 -50.09
CA VAL A 137 18.79 -19.14 -48.63
C VAL A 137 17.53 -18.56 -48.02
N ILE A 138 17.22 -19.04 -46.82
CA ILE A 138 16.08 -18.58 -46.04
C ILE A 138 16.63 -17.60 -45.01
N ALA A 139 16.00 -16.43 -44.92
CA ALA A 139 16.33 -15.46 -43.89
C ALA A 139 15.93 -16.00 -42.51
N PRO A 140 16.59 -15.55 -41.42
CA PRO A 140 16.15 -15.88 -40.08
C PRO A 140 14.67 -15.52 -39.90
N THR A 141 13.97 -16.27 -39.06
CA THR A 141 12.64 -15.86 -38.57
C THR A 141 12.68 -15.82 -37.06
N VAL A 142 12.19 -14.74 -36.47
CA VAL A 142 12.01 -14.61 -35.03
C VAL A 142 10.55 -14.87 -34.74
N ARG A 143 10.28 -15.84 -33.86
CA ARG A 143 8.93 -16.15 -33.42
C ARG A 143 8.67 -15.58 -32.03
N ARG A 144 9.68 -15.63 -31.16
CA ARG A 144 9.50 -15.26 -29.76
C ARG A 144 10.74 -14.60 -29.18
N VAL A 145 10.53 -13.50 -28.46
CA VAL A 145 11.55 -12.87 -27.60
C VAL A 145 11.00 -12.83 -26.18
N THR A 146 11.74 -13.38 -25.22
CA THR A 146 11.34 -13.52 -23.80
C THR A 146 12.51 -13.20 -22.87
N GLY A 147 12.26 -12.74 -21.65
CA GLY A 147 13.33 -12.57 -20.64
C GLY A 147 13.17 -11.41 -19.65
N CYS A 148 12.21 -10.52 -19.89
CA CYS A 148 11.79 -9.49 -18.96
C CYS A 148 10.42 -9.89 -18.41
N ILE A 149 9.35 -9.19 -18.77
CA ILE A 149 7.99 -9.69 -18.56
C ILE A 149 7.40 -10.10 -19.91
N ASP A 150 6.80 -11.28 -19.99
CA ASP A 150 6.53 -11.92 -21.29
C ASP A 150 5.04 -11.96 -21.64
N LYS A 151 4.73 -11.64 -22.91
CA LYS A 151 3.41 -11.82 -23.53
C LYS A 151 3.52 -12.93 -24.58
N PHE A 152 2.61 -13.87 -24.54
CA PHE A 152 2.58 -15.02 -25.43
C PHE A 152 1.39 -14.93 -26.39
N TYR A 153 1.55 -15.39 -27.62
CA TYR A 153 0.52 -15.31 -28.67
C TYR A 153 0.47 -16.61 -29.48
N GLN A 154 -0.72 -16.93 -30.00
CA GLN A 154 -0.93 -18.07 -30.90
C GLN A 154 -0.56 -17.77 -32.36
N ASN A 155 -0.53 -16.49 -32.75
CA ASN A 155 -0.45 -16.07 -34.15
C ASN A 155 0.62 -14.97 -34.30
N GLU A 156 1.19 -14.87 -35.51
CA GLU A 156 2.19 -13.85 -35.86
C GLU A 156 1.67 -12.41 -35.81
N ASN A 157 0.36 -12.21 -35.91
CA ASN A 157 -0.27 -10.89 -35.89
C ASN A 157 -0.30 -10.23 -34.49
N LEU A 158 0.21 -10.91 -33.45
CA LEU A 158 0.29 -10.40 -32.07
C LEU A 158 -1.03 -9.78 -31.54
N GLY A 159 -2.15 -10.47 -31.76
CA GLY A 159 -3.47 -10.03 -31.31
C GLY A 159 -3.63 -10.07 -29.80
N SER A 160 -4.67 -10.73 -29.29
CA SER A 160 -4.81 -10.92 -27.84
C SER A 160 -3.79 -11.95 -27.33
N PRO A 161 -3.10 -11.68 -26.20
CA PRO A 161 -2.21 -12.64 -25.59
C PRO A 161 -2.94 -13.92 -25.20
N THR A 162 -2.28 -15.07 -25.36
CA THR A 162 -2.80 -16.40 -25.00
C THR A 162 -2.96 -16.54 -23.49
N ALA A 163 -1.97 -16.08 -22.72
CA ALA A 163 -2.05 -16.10 -21.26
C ALA A 163 -3.02 -15.01 -20.79
N THR A 164 -4.08 -15.42 -20.08
CA THR A 164 -5.04 -14.47 -19.51
C THR A 164 -4.51 -14.01 -18.16
N LEU A 165 -4.04 -12.77 -18.09
CA LEU A 165 -3.79 -12.12 -16.81
C LEU A 165 -5.12 -11.72 -16.19
N GLN A 166 -5.33 -12.06 -14.93
CA GLN A 166 -6.49 -11.63 -14.17
C GLN A 166 -6.05 -10.77 -12.99
N PRO A 167 -6.62 -9.56 -12.84
CA PRO A 167 -6.41 -8.78 -11.63
C PRO A 167 -7.21 -9.44 -10.50
N VAL A 168 -6.54 -9.73 -9.40
CA VAL A 168 -7.12 -10.31 -8.20
C VAL A 168 -6.87 -9.35 -7.05
N PRO A 169 -7.92 -8.94 -6.31
CA PRO A 169 -7.74 -8.19 -5.08
C PRO A 169 -6.83 -8.97 -4.13
N ALA A 170 -5.82 -8.31 -3.60
CA ALA A 170 -4.89 -8.89 -2.64
C ALA A 170 -4.79 -7.98 -1.42
N LEU A 171 -4.30 -8.57 -0.32
CA LEU A 171 -3.94 -7.84 0.89
C LEU A 171 -2.43 -7.92 1.05
N THR A 172 -1.78 -6.78 1.20
CA THR A 172 -0.38 -6.72 1.62
C THR A 172 -0.30 -6.44 3.11
N ASN A 173 0.64 -7.10 3.79
CA ASN A 173 0.76 -7.10 5.25
C ASN A 173 -0.53 -7.51 6.00
N GLY A 174 -1.43 -8.24 5.33
CA GLY A 174 -2.68 -8.74 5.92
C GLY A 174 -3.87 -7.77 5.91
N TYR A 175 -3.70 -6.50 5.53
CA TYR A 175 -4.79 -5.51 5.54
C TYR A 175 -4.73 -4.41 4.46
N LEU A 176 -3.56 -4.04 3.93
CA LEU A 176 -3.47 -3.02 2.88
C LEU A 176 -3.97 -3.58 1.56
N GLN A 177 -4.96 -2.93 0.96
CA GLN A 177 -5.48 -3.40 -0.33
C GLN A 177 -4.44 -3.17 -1.43
N SER A 178 -4.26 -4.18 -2.26
CA SER A 178 -3.49 -4.10 -3.49
C SER A 178 -4.21 -4.86 -4.60
N ILE A 179 -3.77 -4.66 -5.84
CA ILE A 179 -4.17 -5.52 -6.95
C ILE A 179 -2.95 -6.35 -7.33
N SER A 180 -3.09 -7.66 -7.14
CA SER A 180 -2.14 -8.63 -7.67
C SER A 180 -2.62 -9.10 -9.02
N THR A 181 -1.70 -9.51 -9.87
CA THR A 181 -2.01 -10.07 -11.18
C THR A 181 -1.58 -11.53 -11.19
N VAL A 182 -2.54 -12.42 -11.42
CA VAL A 182 -2.29 -13.86 -11.51
C VAL A 182 -2.33 -14.27 -12.98
N TYR A 183 -1.33 -15.05 -13.39
CA TYR A 183 -1.34 -15.69 -14.70
C TYR A 183 -2.29 -16.88 -14.65
N SER A 184 -3.29 -16.93 -15.53
CA SER A 184 -4.09 -18.15 -15.73
C SER A 184 -3.21 -19.28 -16.24
N ASP A 185 -3.38 -20.51 -15.73
CA ASP A 185 -2.67 -21.71 -16.17
C ASP A 185 -2.94 -22.02 -17.66
N ILE A 186 -2.16 -21.43 -18.55
CA ILE A 186 -2.00 -21.86 -19.93
C ILE A 186 -0.49 -22.11 -20.12
N PRO A 187 -0.06 -23.31 -20.56
CA PRO A 187 1.36 -23.60 -20.69
C PRO A 187 2.02 -22.65 -21.70
N PRO A 188 3.08 -21.90 -21.31
CA PRO A 188 3.94 -21.16 -22.25
C PRO A 188 4.57 -22.05 -23.33
N ALA A 189 4.53 -23.36 -23.13
CA ALA A 189 5.05 -24.39 -24.04
C ALA A 189 4.27 -24.48 -25.36
N GLU A 190 3.00 -24.05 -25.41
CA GLU A 190 2.17 -24.12 -26.63
C GLU A 190 2.13 -22.80 -27.42
N ALA A 191 2.65 -21.72 -26.84
CA ALA A 191 2.66 -20.42 -27.50
C ALA A 191 3.73 -20.35 -28.59
N MET A 192 3.30 -20.19 -29.84
CA MET A 192 4.20 -20.11 -30.99
C MET A 192 4.93 -18.77 -31.07
N TYR A 193 4.32 -17.68 -30.61
CA TYR A 193 4.87 -16.33 -30.66
C TYR A 193 4.95 -15.70 -29.29
N GLY A 194 5.86 -14.74 -29.11
CA GLY A 194 5.93 -13.98 -27.87
C GLY A 194 6.81 -12.75 -27.93
N THR A 195 6.47 -11.78 -27.09
CA THR A 195 7.16 -10.50 -26.94
C THR A 195 7.50 -10.28 -25.48
N THR A 196 8.55 -9.52 -25.21
CA THR A 196 8.95 -9.18 -23.85
C THR A 196 8.84 -7.68 -23.61
N TYR A 197 8.41 -7.28 -22.41
CA TYR A 197 8.13 -5.89 -22.04
C TYR A 197 8.74 -5.54 -20.69
N ASN A 198 8.80 -4.22 -20.43
CA ASN A 198 9.31 -3.64 -19.19
C ASN A 198 10.79 -3.96 -18.88
N CYS A 199 11.62 -4.20 -19.90
CA CYS A 199 13.06 -4.39 -19.69
C CYS A 199 13.70 -3.12 -19.12
N LEU A 200 14.57 -3.25 -18.12
CA LEU A 200 15.27 -2.16 -17.45
C LEU A 200 16.02 -1.26 -18.45
N ARG A 201 15.87 0.06 -18.32
CA ARG A 201 16.56 1.03 -19.18
C ARG A 201 18.09 0.95 -19.11
N ARG A 202 18.62 0.50 -17.96
CA ARG A 202 20.06 0.26 -17.77
C ARG A 202 20.58 -0.97 -18.55
N GLY A 203 19.69 -1.79 -19.11
CA GLY A 203 20.05 -3.05 -19.76
C GLY A 203 20.60 -4.10 -18.78
N GLY A 204 21.13 -5.18 -19.33
CA GLY A 204 21.73 -6.30 -18.62
C GLY A 204 20.83 -7.51 -18.43
N GLU A 205 19.51 -7.38 -18.66
CA GLU A 205 18.61 -8.54 -18.63
C GLU A 205 18.92 -9.49 -19.78
N MET A 206 18.97 -10.78 -19.48
CA MET A 206 19.18 -11.81 -20.49
C MET A 206 17.85 -12.12 -21.18
N ILE A 207 17.79 -11.83 -22.48
CA ILE A 207 16.67 -12.24 -23.33
C ILE A 207 17.02 -13.50 -24.11
N THR A 208 15.98 -14.27 -24.44
CA THR A 208 16.01 -15.46 -25.27
C THR A 208 15.20 -15.19 -26.52
N ILE A 209 15.81 -15.45 -27.67
CA ILE A 209 15.24 -15.24 -29.00
C ILE A 209 15.06 -16.63 -29.62
N VAL A 210 13.81 -17.02 -29.83
CA VAL A 210 13.43 -18.31 -30.42
C VAL A 210 12.92 -18.07 -31.83
N GLY A 211 13.41 -18.88 -32.76
CA GLY A 211 13.16 -18.71 -34.17
C GLY A 211 13.55 -19.93 -34.99
N THR A 212 13.71 -19.72 -36.30
CA THR A 212 14.32 -20.69 -37.20
C THR A 212 15.32 -19.99 -38.11
N TYR A 213 16.35 -20.71 -38.53
CA TYR A 213 17.41 -20.18 -39.38
C TYR A 213 18.20 -19.04 -38.74
N LEU A 214 18.44 -19.11 -37.41
CA LEU A 214 19.19 -18.12 -36.64
C LEU A 214 20.72 -18.30 -36.75
N GLY A 215 21.19 -19.27 -37.55
CA GLY A 215 22.60 -19.59 -37.73
C GLY A 215 23.18 -20.46 -36.61
N THR A 216 24.44 -20.86 -36.77
CA THR A 216 25.15 -21.77 -35.84
C THR A 216 26.20 -21.06 -34.99
N GLU A 217 26.86 -20.04 -35.54
CA GLU A 217 27.70 -19.09 -34.80
C GLU A 217 27.69 -17.69 -35.46
N GLY A 218 28.37 -16.73 -34.84
CA GLY A 218 28.71 -15.43 -35.44
C GLY A 218 27.54 -14.48 -35.75
N SER A 219 26.30 -14.91 -35.54
CA SER A 219 25.11 -14.10 -35.82
C SER A 219 24.98 -12.98 -34.79
N THR A 220 24.61 -11.80 -35.28
CA THR A 220 24.52 -10.58 -34.49
C THR A 220 23.07 -10.24 -34.20
N VAL A 221 22.83 -9.63 -33.04
CA VAL A 221 21.50 -9.16 -32.63
C VAL A 221 21.60 -7.69 -32.32
N THR A 222 20.67 -6.89 -32.82
CA THR A 222 20.51 -5.49 -32.42
C THR A 222 19.10 -5.23 -31.89
N ILE A 223 18.98 -4.31 -30.94
CA ILE A 223 17.73 -3.89 -30.31
C ILE A 223 17.55 -2.40 -30.57
N GLY A 224 16.59 -2.05 -31.43
CA GLY A 224 16.37 -0.69 -31.91
C GLY A 224 17.64 -0.06 -32.48
N GLY A 225 18.42 -0.84 -33.24
CA GLY A 225 19.68 -0.46 -33.87
C GLY A 225 20.94 -0.52 -32.99
N VAL A 226 20.82 -0.87 -31.70
CA VAL A 226 21.97 -0.98 -30.78
C VAL A 226 22.38 -2.45 -30.62
N PRO A 227 23.66 -2.82 -30.79
CA PRO A 227 24.11 -4.19 -30.61
C PRO A 227 23.78 -4.74 -29.22
N CYS A 228 23.23 -5.96 -29.19
CA CYS A 228 22.99 -6.71 -27.96
C CYS A 228 24.33 -7.17 -27.36
N LEU A 229 24.41 -7.28 -26.03
CA LEU A 229 25.64 -7.65 -25.34
C LEU A 229 25.75 -9.17 -25.20
N ALA A 230 26.95 -9.72 -25.35
CA ALA A 230 27.22 -11.16 -25.18
C ALA A 230 26.26 -12.07 -25.97
N THR A 231 26.01 -11.74 -27.24
CA THR A 231 25.21 -12.58 -28.13
C THR A 231 25.82 -13.96 -28.27
N GLN A 232 25.02 -14.99 -28.02
CA GLN A 232 25.42 -16.38 -28.11
C GLN A 232 24.28 -17.27 -28.62
N HIS A 233 24.64 -18.37 -29.27
CA HIS A 233 23.71 -19.43 -29.64
C HIS A 233 23.53 -20.40 -28.48
N ALA A 234 22.33 -20.45 -27.90
CA ALA A 234 21.99 -21.42 -26.86
C ALA A 234 21.58 -22.77 -27.47
N ALA A 235 20.93 -22.73 -28.64
CA ALA A 235 20.72 -23.89 -29.49
C ALA A 235 20.95 -23.45 -30.95
N PRO A 236 21.81 -24.16 -31.71
CA PRO A 236 22.05 -23.85 -33.11
C PRO A 236 20.73 -23.71 -33.90
N GLU A 237 20.68 -22.73 -34.79
CA GLU A 237 19.55 -22.35 -35.67
C GLU A 237 18.25 -21.88 -35.04
N THR A 238 18.05 -22.14 -33.75
CA THR A 238 16.72 -22.12 -33.15
C THR A 238 16.62 -21.21 -31.95
N VAL A 239 17.70 -21.07 -31.17
CA VAL A 239 17.68 -20.28 -29.94
C VAL A 239 18.97 -19.47 -29.81
N MET A 240 18.81 -18.16 -29.73
CA MET A 240 19.87 -17.22 -29.37
C MET A 240 19.57 -16.59 -28.01
N MET A 241 20.61 -16.20 -27.29
CA MET A 241 20.50 -15.41 -26.06
C MET A 241 21.43 -14.22 -26.13
N CYS A 242 21.01 -13.09 -25.55
CA CYS A 242 21.88 -11.94 -25.39
C CYS A 242 21.37 -11.05 -24.25
N ALA A 243 22.27 -10.24 -23.69
CA ALA A 243 21.93 -9.25 -22.68
C ALA A 243 21.47 -7.94 -23.34
N VAL A 244 20.29 -7.47 -22.96
CA VAL A 244 19.67 -6.23 -23.47
C VAL A 244 20.63 -5.05 -23.23
N PRO A 245 20.95 -4.23 -24.25
CA PRO A 245 21.88 -3.12 -24.08
C PRO A 245 21.27 -1.99 -23.22
N PRO A 246 22.08 -1.15 -22.57
CA PRO A 246 21.58 0.07 -21.94
C PRO A 246 21.01 1.03 -22.99
N ARG A 247 19.92 1.73 -22.65
CA ARG A 247 19.29 2.71 -23.52
C ARG A 247 18.99 3.99 -22.73
N SER A 248 19.40 5.13 -23.31
CA SER A 248 19.19 6.46 -22.73
C SER A 248 17.98 7.15 -23.39
N ALA A 249 17.49 8.24 -22.79
CA ALA A 249 16.42 9.03 -23.40
C ALA A 249 16.81 9.60 -24.77
N ALA A 250 18.06 10.04 -24.95
CA ALA A 250 18.55 10.56 -26.22
C ALA A 250 18.54 9.48 -27.32
N THR A 251 19.04 8.29 -27.02
CA THR A 251 19.05 7.17 -27.98
C THR A 251 17.65 6.62 -28.24
N ALA A 252 16.76 6.65 -27.25
CA ALA A 252 15.36 6.29 -27.43
C ALA A 252 14.64 7.22 -28.41
N SER A 253 14.82 8.55 -28.31
CA SER A 253 14.19 9.51 -29.22
C SER A 253 14.64 9.37 -30.68
N ALA A 254 15.88 8.92 -30.92
CA ALA A 254 16.41 8.73 -32.27
C ALA A 254 15.88 7.47 -32.96
N ALA A 255 15.42 6.48 -32.19
CA ALA A 255 14.98 5.17 -32.67
C ALA A 255 13.51 4.89 -32.30
N GLY A 256 12.64 5.90 -32.43
CA GLY A 256 11.18 5.73 -32.35
C GLY A 256 10.57 5.54 -30.95
N GLY A 257 11.37 5.61 -29.88
CA GLY A 257 10.89 5.57 -28.49
C GLY A 257 11.42 4.39 -27.66
N TRP A 258 10.57 3.89 -26.76
CA TRP A 258 10.88 2.86 -25.75
C TRP A 258 10.03 1.59 -25.88
N ARG A 259 8.97 1.63 -26.69
CA ARG A 259 8.03 0.52 -26.93
C ARG A 259 8.23 -0.03 -28.33
N ASP A 260 7.83 -1.29 -28.51
CA ASP A 260 7.76 -1.99 -29.80
C ASP A 260 9.06 -1.89 -30.61
N LEU A 261 10.20 -2.09 -29.93
CA LEU A 261 11.51 -1.97 -30.53
C LEU A 261 11.85 -3.18 -31.39
N ASP A 262 12.40 -2.86 -32.55
CA ASP A 262 12.93 -3.79 -33.52
C ASP A 262 14.07 -4.63 -32.92
N VAL A 263 13.81 -5.92 -32.76
CA VAL A 263 14.83 -6.95 -32.55
C VAL A 263 15.26 -7.42 -33.93
N GLU A 264 16.45 -7.00 -34.35
CA GLU A 264 17.04 -7.44 -35.60
C GLU A 264 18.02 -8.58 -35.34
N VAL A 265 17.81 -9.72 -36.02
CA VAL A 265 18.78 -10.82 -36.04
C VAL A 265 19.40 -10.88 -37.42
N ARG A 266 20.73 -10.84 -37.47
CA ARG A 266 21.51 -10.80 -38.71
C ARG A 266 22.55 -11.93 -38.70
N LEU A 267 22.55 -12.76 -39.75
CA LEU A 267 23.42 -13.95 -39.80
C LEU A 267 24.90 -13.57 -39.94
N GLY A 268 25.77 -14.31 -39.25
CA GLY A 268 27.21 -14.03 -39.21
C GLY A 268 27.89 -14.15 -40.56
N ASP A 269 27.78 -15.33 -41.18
CA ASP A 269 28.38 -15.62 -42.50
C ASP A 269 27.66 -14.91 -43.66
N TYR A 270 26.47 -14.38 -43.40
CA TYR A 270 25.59 -13.76 -44.40
C TYR A 270 24.89 -12.52 -43.83
N PRO A 271 25.60 -11.41 -43.58
CA PRO A 271 25.02 -10.23 -42.93
C PRO A 271 23.82 -9.63 -43.68
N GLN A 272 23.70 -9.83 -44.98
CA GLN A 272 22.54 -9.45 -45.79
C GLN A 272 21.25 -10.21 -45.44
N LEU A 273 21.36 -11.35 -44.75
CA LEU A 273 20.23 -12.15 -44.27
C LEU A 273 19.88 -11.71 -42.85
N PHE A 274 18.79 -10.96 -42.75
CA PHE A 274 18.30 -10.47 -41.48
C PHE A 274 16.78 -10.58 -41.37
N THR A 275 16.30 -10.41 -40.16
CA THR A 275 14.88 -10.31 -39.83
C THR A 275 14.70 -9.28 -38.74
N VAL A 276 13.58 -8.58 -38.78
CA VAL A 276 13.23 -7.53 -37.83
C VAL A 276 11.89 -7.88 -37.20
N SER A 277 11.79 -7.79 -35.88
CA SER A 277 10.56 -8.07 -35.17
C SER A 277 10.40 -7.13 -33.97
N PRO A 278 9.29 -6.39 -33.84
CA PRO A 278 9.10 -5.38 -32.78
C PRO A 278 8.72 -6.04 -31.44
N TYR A 279 9.52 -7.01 -30.98
CA TYR A 279 9.14 -7.95 -29.92
C TYR A 279 9.72 -7.57 -28.54
N LEU A 280 10.32 -6.39 -28.39
CA LEU A 280 10.91 -5.94 -27.13
C LEU A 280 10.47 -4.52 -26.76
N SER A 281 10.15 -4.29 -25.49
CA SER A 281 9.93 -2.94 -24.93
C SER A 281 10.72 -2.73 -23.64
N TYR A 282 11.36 -1.57 -23.52
CA TYR A 282 11.95 -1.13 -22.25
C TYR A 282 10.88 -0.56 -21.31
N GLN A 283 11.24 -0.36 -20.04
CA GLN A 283 10.40 0.33 -19.07
C GLN A 283 9.96 1.70 -19.59
N THR A 284 8.66 1.94 -19.52
CA THR A 284 8.04 3.24 -19.82
C THR A 284 7.24 3.71 -18.63
N PRO A 285 6.99 5.03 -18.49
CA PRO A 285 6.04 5.51 -17.52
C PRO A 285 4.69 4.82 -17.76
N ALA A 286 4.02 4.40 -16.69
CA ALA A 286 2.65 3.92 -16.77
C ALA A 286 1.71 5.06 -17.20
N PRO A 287 0.48 4.79 -17.62
CA PRO A 287 -0.50 5.83 -17.90
C PRO A 287 -0.79 6.71 -16.67
N VAL A 288 -1.17 7.97 -16.90
CA VAL A 288 -1.60 8.87 -15.82
C VAL A 288 -2.87 8.32 -15.19
N MET A 289 -2.90 8.24 -13.86
CA MET A 289 -4.05 7.72 -13.12
C MET A 289 -5.23 8.69 -13.08
N HIS A 290 -6.40 8.13 -12.82
CA HIS A 290 -7.55 8.92 -12.42
C HIS A 290 -7.33 9.57 -11.04
N ARG A 291 -8.12 10.61 -10.77
CA ARG A 291 -8.16 11.30 -9.48
C ARG A 291 -8.46 10.27 -8.36
N PRO A 292 -7.68 10.23 -7.27
CA PRO A 292 -7.97 9.34 -6.15
C PRO A 292 -9.24 9.78 -5.42
N THR A 293 -9.86 8.86 -4.68
CA THR A 293 -10.98 9.16 -3.79
C THR A 293 -10.49 9.37 -2.37
N LEU A 294 -11.20 10.25 -1.64
CA LEU A 294 -10.95 10.58 -0.24
C LEU A 294 -12.04 9.96 0.62
N SER A 295 -11.68 9.41 1.77
CA SER A 295 -12.61 8.92 2.76
C SER A 295 -11.99 8.97 4.16
N ASN A 296 -12.79 8.61 5.16
CA ASN A 296 -12.33 8.37 6.52
C ASN A 296 -11.50 9.52 7.11
N VAL A 297 -12.03 10.74 7.02
CA VAL A 297 -11.35 11.95 7.49
C VAL A 297 -11.27 11.95 9.02
N GLY A 298 -10.07 12.17 9.55
CA GLY A 298 -9.80 12.41 10.98
C GLY A 298 -9.09 13.75 11.19
N ALA A 299 -8.69 14.02 12.42
CA ALA A 299 -8.02 15.26 12.78
C ALA A 299 -6.61 15.36 12.19
N ARG A 300 -5.91 14.23 12.08
CA ARG A 300 -4.53 14.16 11.55
C ARG A 300 -4.30 13.11 10.47
N SER A 301 -5.38 12.54 9.94
CA SER A 301 -5.32 11.51 8.91
C SER A 301 -6.45 11.62 7.89
N ILE A 302 -6.18 11.25 6.64
CA ILE A 302 -7.19 11.06 5.59
C ILE A 302 -6.86 9.79 4.81
N ASP A 303 -7.87 8.96 4.53
CA ASP A 303 -7.70 7.77 3.69
C ASP A 303 -7.83 8.11 2.21
N LEU A 304 -6.92 7.55 1.43
CA LEU A 304 -6.89 7.62 -0.02
C LEU A 304 -7.16 6.25 -0.63
N SER A 305 -7.87 6.25 -1.76
CA SER A 305 -8.08 5.05 -2.57
C SER A 305 -8.00 5.38 -4.05
N TRP A 306 -7.47 4.47 -4.86
CA TRP A 306 -7.39 4.61 -6.31
C TRP A 306 -7.44 3.27 -7.02
N TYR A 307 -7.61 3.30 -8.34
CA TYR A 307 -7.47 2.14 -9.20
C TYR A 307 -6.15 2.24 -9.98
N PRO A 308 -5.44 1.13 -10.21
CA PRO A 308 -4.22 1.11 -11.01
C PRO A 308 -4.42 1.68 -12.44
N PRO A 309 -3.38 2.25 -13.06
CA PRO A 309 -3.49 2.93 -14.36
C PRO A 309 -3.65 1.94 -15.53
N GLY A 310 -4.33 2.37 -16.58
CA GLY A 310 -4.28 1.67 -17.87
C GLY A 310 -4.90 0.27 -17.86
N ASP A 311 -4.35 -0.62 -18.70
CA ASP A 311 -4.79 -2.01 -18.82
C ASP A 311 -4.02 -2.96 -17.88
N ILE A 312 -4.36 -4.25 -17.93
CA ILE A 312 -3.73 -5.27 -17.07
C ILE A 312 -2.21 -5.37 -17.27
N TRP A 313 -1.70 -5.04 -18.46
CA TRP A 313 -0.28 -5.02 -18.76
C TRP A 313 0.41 -3.75 -18.29
N ASP A 314 -0.33 -2.67 -18.02
CA ASP A 314 0.21 -1.53 -17.28
C ASP A 314 0.24 -1.85 -15.77
N HIS A 315 -0.78 -2.50 -15.22
CA HIS A 315 -0.85 -2.87 -13.79
C HIS A 315 0.35 -3.69 -13.32
N VAL A 316 0.72 -4.71 -14.09
CA VAL A 316 1.89 -5.57 -13.85
C VAL A 316 3.22 -4.82 -13.85
N THR A 317 3.32 -3.62 -14.44
CA THR A 317 4.56 -2.83 -14.42
C THR A 317 4.66 -1.95 -13.18
N VAL A 318 3.54 -1.67 -12.50
CA VAL A 318 3.49 -0.77 -11.35
C VAL A 318 4.02 -1.46 -10.11
N THR A 319 5.10 -0.92 -9.55
CA THR A 319 5.76 -1.41 -8.34
C THR A 319 5.38 -0.59 -7.10
N GLY A 320 4.77 0.57 -7.30
CA GLY A 320 4.30 1.43 -6.23
C GLY A 320 3.69 2.73 -6.71
N TYR A 321 3.52 3.67 -5.78
CA TYR A 321 2.86 4.94 -6.04
C TYR A 321 3.56 6.07 -5.29
N VAL A 322 3.40 7.30 -5.78
CA VAL A 322 3.80 8.51 -5.05
C VAL A 322 2.56 9.37 -4.87
N VAL A 323 2.25 9.70 -3.62
CA VAL A 323 1.20 10.63 -3.26
C VAL A 323 1.83 12.00 -3.04
N GLU A 324 1.31 13.01 -3.74
CA GLU A 324 1.62 14.40 -3.50
C GLU A 324 0.54 15.01 -2.59
N VAL A 325 0.97 15.57 -1.46
CA VAL A 325 0.12 16.15 -0.41
C VAL A 325 0.34 17.65 -0.40
N ARG A 326 -0.72 18.43 -0.64
CA ARG A 326 -0.67 19.90 -0.67
C ARG A 326 -1.61 20.47 0.37
N SER A 327 -1.10 21.32 1.27
CA SER A 327 -1.91 22.10 2.19
C SER A 327 -2.22 23.49 1.62
N VAL A 328 -3.41 24.00 1.89
CA VAL A 328 -3.82 25.36 1.50
C VAL A 328 -3.83 26.24 2.75
N GLY A 329 -2.96 27.24 2.82
CA GLY A 329 -2.97 28.26 3.90
C GLY A 329 -1.61 28.63 4.54
N GLY A 330 -0.52 27.93 4.21
CA GLY A 330 0.84 28.28 4.69
C GLY A 330 1.60 29.20 3.73
N ARG A 331 2.46 30.09 4.26
CA ARG A 331 3.28 31.06 3.47
C ARG A 331 4.32 30.44 2.52
N THR A 332 4.44 29.12 2.48
CA THR A 332 5.17 28.34 1.47
C THR A 332 4.49 26.96 1.42
N ALA A 333 3.47 26.80 0.56
CA ALA A 333 2.81 25.50 0.37
C ALA A 333 3.74 24.56 -0.43
N GLU A 334 4.79 24.07 0.23
CA GLU A 334 5.62 23.00 -0.34
C GLU A 334 4.82 21.71 -0.32
N ALA A 335 4.65 21.11 -1.49
CA ALA A 335 4.00 19.82 -1.62
C ALA A 335 4.91 18.75 -1.01
N ARG A 336 4.39 18.00 -0.03
CA ARG A 336 5.08 16.84 0.54
C ARG A 336 4.78 15.62 -0.30
N ARG A 337 5.81 14.83 -0.63
CA ARG A 337 5.63 13.55 -1.34
C ARG A 337 5.77 12.38 -0.39
N VAL A 338 4.91 11.39 -0.56
CA VAL A 338 4.92 10.12 0.16
C VAL A 338 5.01 9.01 -0.86
N SER A 339 6.11 8.27 -0.84
CA SER A 339 6.33 7.12 -1.72
C SER A 339 5.80 5.85 -1.05
N LEU A 340 5.12 5.03 -1.84
CA LEU A 340 4.36 3.87 -1.40
C LEU A 340 4.73 2.63 -2.22
N GLY A 341 4.54 1.46 -1.64
CA GLY A 341 4.54 0.17 -2.34
C GLY A 341 3.33 -0.01 -3.26
N ASN A 342 3.19 -1.19 -3.83
CA ASN A 342 2.05 -1.52 -4.70
C ASN A 342 0.78 -1.71 -3.86
N VAL A 343 0.18 -0.60 -3.45
CA VAL A 343 -1.08 -0.53 -2.70
C VAL A 343 -2.09 0.32 -3.47
N THR A 344 -3.37 0.05 -3.30
CA THR A 344 -4.47 0.84 -3.88
C THR A 344 -5.23 1.64 -2.82
N THR A 345 -4.89 1.45 -1.55
CA THR A 345 -5.41 2.23 -0.43
C THR A 345 -4.30 2.55 0.58
N THR A 346 -4.39 3.71 1.23
CA THR A 346 -3.47 4.12 2.30
C THR A 346 -4.12 5.22 3.17
N SER A 347 -3.57 5.45 4.37
CA SER A 347 -3.90 6.62 5.20
C SER A 347 -2.73 7.58 5.16
N ILE A 348 -2.97 8.82 4.73
CA ILE A 348 -1.99 9.89 4.88
C ILE A 348 -2.10 10.43 6.30
N ILE A 349 -1.07 10.18 7.10
CA ILE A 349 -0.96 10.63 8.50
C ILE A 349 -0.03 11.85 8.66
N GLY A 350 0.01 12.40 9.88
CA GLY A 350 0.81 13.58 10.22
C GLY A 350 0.24 14.88 9.64
N LEU A 351 -1.05 14.91 9.31
CA LEU A 351 -1.73 16.12 8.83
C LEU A 351 -1.97 17.08 9.99
N ILE A 352 -2.10 18.37 9.66
CA ILE A 352 -2.42 19.42 10.64
C ILE A 352 -3.95 19.44 10.80
N PRO A 353 -4.49 19.49 12.03
CA PRO A 353 -5.92 19.67 12.28
C PRO A 353 -6.50 20.94 11.65
N ASP A 354 -7.79 20.93 11.31
CA ASP A 354 -8.53 22.06 10.72
C ASP A 354 -7.82 22.72 9.52
N THR A 355 -7.22 21.90 8.65
CA THR A 355 -6.43 22.37 7.51
C THR A 355 -6.93 21.74 6.21
N LEU A 356 -7.03 22.55 5.14
CA LEU A 356 -7.46 22.10 3.81
C LEU A 356 -6.30 21.42 3.06
N TYR A 357 -6.57 20.22 2.53
CA TYR A 357 -5.64 19.46 1.72
C TYR A 357 -6.19 19.08 0.34
N SER A 358 -5.32 19.03 -0.66
CA SER A 358 -5.51 18.30 -1.92
C SER A 358 -4.43 17.23 -2.10
N PHE A 359 -4.80 16.18 -2.83
CA PHE A 359 -3.94 15.02 -3.07
C PHE A 359 -3.89 14.67 -4.55
N ALA A 360 -2.73 14.27 -5.04
CA ALA A 360 -2.58 13.65 -6.35
C ALA A 360 -1.73 12.39 -6.21
N VAL A 361 -1.92 11.41 -7.10
CA VAL A 361 -1.18 10.15 -7.06
C VAL A 361 -0.58 9.87 -8.42
N ALA A 362 0.68 9.43 -8.44
CA ALA A 362 1.39 8.97 -9.63
C ALA A 362 1.87 7.53 -9.44
N PRO A 363 1.73 6.67 -10.47
CA PRO A 363 2.29 5.32 -10.45
C PRO A 363 3.81 5.35 -10.63
N LEU A 364 4.46 4.36 -10.02
CA LEU A 364 5.89 4.15 -10.01
C LEU A 364 6.23 2.84 -10.73
N VAL A 365 7.20 2.89 -11.64
CA VAL A 365 7.73 1.72 -12.34
C VAL A 365 9.21 1.57 -11.98
N GLU A 366 9.54 0.48 -11.29
CA GLU A 366 10.89 0.18 -10.81
C GLU A 366 11.35 -1.21 -11.23
N ASN A 367 12.59 -1.55 -10.87
CA ASN A 367 13.12 -2.88 -11.03
C ASN A 367 12.41 -3.88 -10.11
N GLN A 368 11.63 -4.78 -10.70
CA GLN A 368 10.86 -5.79 -9.97
C GLN A 368 11.70 -6.91 -9.35
N THR A 369 12.97 -7.03 -9.75
CA THR A 369 13.90 -7.99 -9.16
C THR A 369 14.50 -7.52 -7.83
N ASP A 370 14.43 -6.21 -7.52
CA ASP A 370 14.89 -5.70 -6.24
C ASP A 370 13.96 -6.18 -5.11
N VAL A 371 14.50 -6.56 -3.96
CA VAL A 371 13.67 -6.99 -2.81
C VAL A 371 13.11 -5.81 -2.02
N GLU A 372 13.70 -4.62 -2.19
CA GLU A 372 13.38 -3.41 -1.43
C GLU A 372 11.93 -2.94 -1.64
N TRP A 373 11.38 -3.07 -2.87
CA TRP A 373 10.01 -2.61 -3.13
C TRP A 373 8.93 -3.44 -2.41
N LYS A 374 9.29 -4.61 -1.87
CA LYS A 374 8.40 -5.51 -1.12
C LYS A 374 8.32 -5.20 0.38
N HIS A 375 9.21 -4.34 0.90
CA HIS A 375 9.23 -3.96 2.32
C HIS A 375 8.63 -2.57 2.48
N PHE A 376 7.54 -2.47 3.23
CA PHE A 376 6.89 -1.22 3.55
C PHE A 376 6.13 -1.29 4.87
N ASP A 377 5.90 -0.12 5.46
CA ASP A 377 5.26 -0.01 6.77
C ASP A 377 3.73 -0.21 6.74
N LEU A 378 3.08 0.06 7.87
CA LEU A 378 1.63 -0.09 8.02
C LEU A 378 0.79 0.82 7.11
N TYR A 379 1.40 1.84 6.52
CA TYR A 379 0.77 2.75 5.58
C TYR A 379 1.18 2.47 4.13
N GLY A 380 1.95 1.41 3.90
CA GLY A 380 2.51 1.09 2.60
C GLY A 380 3.67 2.00 2.21
N ARG A 381 4.23 2.81 3.13
CA ARG A 381 5.29 3.77 2.81
C ARG A 381 6.64 3.07 2.66
N ARG A 382 7.40 3.52 1.67
CA ARG A 382 8.78 3.09 1.41
C ARG A 382 9.55 4.11 0.57
N PRO A 383 10.89 4.11 0.59
CA PRO A 383 11.66 4.87 -0.38
C PRO A 383 11.48 4.32 -1.81
N MET A 384 11.69 5.19 -2.79
CA MET A 384 11.82 4.80 -4.20
C MET A 384 13.18 4.15 -4.43
N THR A 385 13.24 3.14 -5.29
CA THR A 385 14.52 2.53 -5.69
C THR A 385 15.28 3.45 -6.65
N PRO A 386 16.61 3.29 -6.77
CA PRO A 386 17.38 4.03 -7.76
C PRO A 386 16.88 3.77 -9.18
N ASN A 387 16.76 4.82 -10.00
CA ASN A 387 16.24 4.78 -11.37
C ASN A 387 14.74 4.51 -11.51
N ALA A 388 13.97 4.63 -10.42
CA ALA A 388 12.51 4.59 -10.48
C ALA A 388 11.96 5.58 -11.51
N ILE A 389 11.01 5.13 -12.33
CA ILE A 389 10.33 5.95 -13.33
C ILE A 389 9.01 6.42 -12.74
N LEU A 390 8.92 7.71 -12.44
CA LEU A 390 7.70 8.34 -11.96
C LEU A 390 6.87 8.88 -13.14
N THR A 391 5.58 8.56 -13.13
CA THR A 391 4.60 9.06 -14.09
C THR A 391 4.10 10.46 -13.71
N GLY A 392 3.44 11.16 -14.64
CA GLY A 392 2.72 12.39 -14.31
C GLY A 392 1.66 12.17 -13.21
N MET A 393 1.53 13.14 -12.31
CA MET A 393 0.52 13.14 -11.25
C MET A 393 -0.89 13.11 -11.83
N SER A 394 -1.79 12.39 -11.16
CA SER A 394 -3.22 12.47 -11.45
C SER A 394 -3.76 13.87 -11.19
N GLN A 395 -5.01 14.12 -11.60
CA GLN A 395 -5.68 15.35 -11.20
C GLN A 395 -5.83 15.40 -9.68
N GLU A 396 -5.50 16.55 -9.09
CA GLU A 396 -5.65 16.78 -7.64
C GLU A 396 -7.08 16.57 -7.18
N THR A 397 -7.31 15.99 -6.01
CA THR A 397 -8.63 15.87 -5.38
C THR A 397 -9.29 17.23 -5.10
N ASN A 398 -10.59 17.20 -4.81
CA ASN A 398 -11.24 18.37 -4.21
C ASN A 398 -10.63 18.64 -2.83
N LEU A 399 -10.56 19.93 -2.46
CA LEU A 399 -10.07 20.33 -1.14
C LEU A 399 -10.93 19.69 -0.04
N THR A 400 -10.28 19.10 0.95
CA THR A 400 -10.91 18.49 2.11
C THR A 400 -10.21 18.96 3.37
N ALA A 401 -10.98 19.45 4.34
CA ALA A 401 -10.47 19.84 5.65
C ALA A 401 -10.32 18.60 6.53
N THR A 402 -9.19 18.49 7.23
CA THR A 402 -9.08 17.62 8.41
C THR A 402 -9.97 18.13 9.54
N LEU A 403 -10.30 17.25 10.49
CA LEU A 403 -11.06 17.66 11.68
C LEU A 403 -10.17 18.46 12.65
N GLN A 404 -10.78 19.21 13.57
CA GLN A 404 -10.03 19.81 14.68
C GLN A 404 -9.68 18.78 15.76
N TYR A 405 -10.63 17.90 16.07
CA TYR A 405 -10.52 16.78 17.00
C TYR A 405 -11.22 15.57 16.37
N ASP A 406 -10.80 14.35 16.70
CA ASP A 406 -11.49 13.14 16.22
C ASP A 406 -12.89 13.00 16.86
N PHE A 407 -13.03 13.47 18.10
CA PHE A 407 -14.33 13.81 18.70
C PHE A 407 -14.18 14.92 19.76
N ASP A 408 -15.26 15.65 20.02
CA ASP A 408 -15.33 16.75 20.99
C ASP A 408 -16.71 16.83 21.66
N PHE A 409 -16.77 16.40 22.92
CA PHE A 409 -17.91 16.58 23.83
C PHE A 409 -17.63 17.81 24.71
N LYS A 410 -18.13 18.98 24.29
CA LYS A 410 -18.00 20.23 25.07
C LYS A 410 -18.78 20.19 26.39
N HIS A 411 -19.86 19.43 26.39
CA HIS A 411 -20.71 19.09 27.53
C HIS A 411 -21.46 17.79 27.20
N PHE A 412 -22.12 17.20 28.19
CA PHE A 412 -22.87 15.96 28.01
C PHE A 412 -24.37 16.19 28.19
N ASP A 413 -25.14 16.02 27.12
CA ASP A 413 -26.60 15.94 27.14
C ASP A 413 -27.06 14.68 26.41
N ALA A 414 -28.37 14.40 26.43
CA ALA A 414 -28.90 13.19 25.81
C ALA A 414 -28.63 13.11 24.30
N ASN A 415 -28.74 14.21 23.56
CA ASN A 415 -28.49 14.23 22.13
C ASN A 415 -26.99 14.12 21.78
N LYS A 416 -26.13 14.77 22.56
CA LYS A 416 -24.67 14.71 22.44
C LYS A 416 -24.08 13.39 22.92
N THR A 417 -24.87 12.43 23.36
CA THR A 417 -24.36 11.11 23.76
C THR A 417 -24.80 9.99 22.82
N VAL A 418 -25.67 10.29 21.83
CA VAL A 418 -26.06 9.33 20.79
C VAL A 418 -25.10 9.31 19.60
N ASN A 419 -25.21 8.27 18.78
CA ASN A 419 -24.42 8.10 17.58
C ASN A 419 -24.95 8.98 16.42
N HIS A 420 -24.16 9.98 16.01
CA HIS A 420 -24.37 10.83 14.83
C HIS A 420 -23.43 10.47 13.66
N SER A 421 -22.70 9.38 13.76
CA SER A 421 -21.72 8.90 12.77
C SER A 421 -20.53 9.85 12.56
N ALA A 422 -19.75 9.60 11.51
CA ALA A 422 -18.63 10.43 11.09
C ALA A 422 -19.08 11.86 10.71
N VAL A 423 -18.23 12.85 10.98
CA VAL A 423 -18.48 14.25 10.55
C VAL A 423 -18.42 14.36 9.03
N ASP A 424 -17.45 13.72 8.39
CA ASP A 424 -17.40 13.59 6.94
C ASP A 424 -18.17 12.34 6.50
N PRO A 425 -19.20 12.47 5.64
CA PRO A 425 -20.04 11.35 5.25
C PRO A 425 -19.37 10.42 4.23
N ARG A 426 -18.18 10.74 3.69
CA ARG A 426 -17.45 9.86 2.77
C ARG A 426 -16.73 8.78 3.56
N TRP A 427 -17.11 7.54 3.31
CA TRP A 427 -16.56 6.38 4.01
C TRP A 427 -16.07 5.31 3.04
N SER A 428 -15.04 4.61 3.47
CA SER A 428 -14.57 3.35 2.89
C SER A 428 -14.16 2.42 4.02
N LEU A 429 -13.81 1.16 3.72
CA LEU A 429 -13.28 0.24 4.73
C LEU A 429 -11.93 0.71 5.32
N GLY A 430 -11.25 1.66 4.65
CA GLY A 430 -9.93 2.14 5.04
C GLY A 430 -8.86 1.03 5.01
N PRO A 431 -7.57 1.38 5.06
CA PRO A 431 -6.50 0.39 5.16
C PRO A 431 -6.48 -0.31 6.53
N THR A 432 -6.98 0.34 7.59
CA THR A 432 -7.01 -0.24 8.94
C THR A 432 -8.28 -1.05 9.24
N GLY A 433 -9.09 -1.38 8.22
CA GLY A 433 -10.31 -2.18 8.38
C GLY A 433 -11.44 -1.51 9.18
N VAL A 434 -11.45 -0.18 9.26
CA VAL A 434 -12.50 0.57 9.96
C VAL A 434 -13.30 1.41 8.96
N ILE A 435 -14.62 1.27 9.03
CA ILE A 435 -15.54 1.96 8.14
C ILE A 435 -15.86 3.36 8.68
N GLY A 436 -15.65 4.39 7.86
CA GLY A 436 -16.05 5.77 8.14
C GLY A 436 -14.97 6.64 8.78
N GLY A 437 -15.11 7.95 8.62
CA GLY A 437 -14.23 8.94 9.25
C GLY A 437 -14.41 9.04 10.73
N GLU A 438 -13.63 9.88 11.38
CA GLU A 438 -13.83 10.16 12.79
C GLU A 438 -15.00 11.17 12.95
N GLY A 439 -15.55 11.28 14.15
CA GLY A 439 -16.74 12.09 14.38
C GLY A 439 -17.44 11.82 15.69
N HIS A 440 -18.76 11.63 15.66
CA HIS A 440 -19.56 11.52 16.87
C HIS A 440 -20.29 10.18 16.93
N TYR A 441 -19.56 9.12 17.29
CA TYR A 441 -20.12 7.77 17.39
C TYR A 441 -20.96 7.51 18.66
N GLY A 442 -21.09 8.51 19.54
CA GLY A 442 -21.84 8.38 20.79
C GLY A 442 -21.07 7.61 21.87
N LEU A 443 -21.75 7.34 22.97
CA LEU A 443 -21.18 6.71 24.17
C LEU A 443 -21.89 5.41 24.52
N THR A 444 -21.13 4.41 24.96
CA THR A 444 -21.64 3.21 25.63
C THR A 444 -21.49 3.40 27.12
N ILE A 445 -22.60 3.53 27.85
CA ILE A 445 -22.63 3.72 29.30
C ILE A 445 -22.93 2.37 29.96
N VAL A 446 -22.29 2.02 31.07
CA VAL A 446 -22.45 0.71 31.74
C VAL A 446 -22.55 0.89 33.25
N GLY A 447 -23.31 0.01 33.90
CA GLY A 447 -23.44 0.00 35.37
C GLY A 447 -24.26 1.17 35.87
N ASP A 448 -23.80 1.83 36.93
CA ASP A 448 -24.46 2.98 37.55
C ASP A 448 -24.23 4.30 36.82
N GLY A 449 -23.39 4.29 35.78
CA GLY A 449 -23.15 5.43 34.92
C GLY A 449 -24.44 5.95 34.26
N ASN A 450 -24.55 7.27 34.10
CA ASN A 450 -25.65 7.93 33.42
C ASN A 450 -25.26 9.32 32.91
N VAL A 451 -26.01 9.86 31.96
CA VAL A 451 -26.02 11.32 31.76
C VAL A 451 -26.79 11.92 32.93
N GLN A 452 -26.25 12.97 33.55
CA GLN A 452 -26.82 13.58 34.75
C GLN A 452 -28.34 13.81 34.57
N ASN A 453 -29.12 13.40 35.57
CA ASN A 453 -30.59 13.43 35.56
C ASN A 453 -31.29 12.53 34.51
N CYS A 454 -30.60 11.74 33.69
CA CYS A 454 -31.19 10.84 32.66
C CYS A 454 -31.01 9.38 33.12
N ASN A 455 -31.90 8.88 33.99
CA ASN A 455 -31.94 7.46 34.43
C ASN A 455 -33.03 6.67 33.67
N GLU A 456 -33.15 5.34 33.89
CA GLU A 456 -34.09 4.45 33.14
C GLU A 456 -35.58 4.83 33.25
N SER A 457 -35.93 5.70 34.20
CA SER A 457 -37.28 6.23 34.42
C SER A 457 -37.46 7.69 33.96
N VAL A 458 -36.44 8.26 33.32
CA VAL A 458 -36.44 9.66 32.87
C VAL A 458 -36.56 9.77 31.35
N ALA A 459 -37.53 10.58 30.94
CA ALA A 459 -37.68 11.04 29.58
C ALA A 459 -36.97 12.40 29.42
N CYS A 460 -36.02 12.47 28.50
CA CYS A 460 -35.04 13.55 28.36
C CYS A 460 -35.49 14.52 27.24
N CYS A 461 -35.31 15.84 27.42
CA CYS A 461 -35.63 16.87 26.43
C CYS A 461 -34.36 17.66 26.07
N ASP A 462 -33.95 17.64 24.80
CA ASP A 462 -32.63 18.16 24.36
C ASP A 462 -32.71 19.55 23.74
N GLY A 463 -33.85 20.23 23.90
CA GLY A 463 -33.94 21.68 23.70
C GLY A 463 -33.20 22.50 24.77
N TYR A 464 -32.46 21.85 25.70
CA TYR A 464 -31.77 22.47 26.82
C TYR A 464 -30.73 23.51 26.38
N ASN A 465 -31.14 24.77 26.38
CA ASN A 465 -30.27 25.93 26.30
C ASN A 465 -29.89 26.39 27.72
N ALA A 466 -28.62 26.26 28.10
CA ALA A 466 -28.09 26.63 29.42
C ALA A 466 -28.22 28.12 29.74
N SER A 467 -28.35 28.98 28.71
CA SER A 467 -28.45 30.43 28.86
C SER A 467 -29.81 30.93 29.35
N VAL A 468 -30.86 30.10 29.26
CA VAL A 468 -32.25 30.46 29.59
C VAL A 468 -32.87 29.64 30.74
N GLY A 469 -32.12 28.72 31.34
CA GLY A 469 -32.50 28.00 32.57
C GLY A 469 -33.77 27.15 32.46
N ASP A 470 -34.18 26.53 33.57
CA ASP A 470 -35.20 25.47 33.68
C ASP A 470 -36.56 25.74 33.01
N GLY A 471 -37.01 26.99 33.07
CA GLY A 471 -38.27 27.42 32.48
C GLY A 471 -38.25 27.74 30.99
N GLY A 472 -37.09 27.97 30.37
CA GLY A 472 -36.99 28.45 28.98
C GLY A 472 -36.75 27.37 27.93
N SER A 473 -36.02 26.32 28.30
CA SER A 473 -35.51 25.30 27.36
C SER A 473 -36.42 24.07 27.20
N CYS A 474 -37.40 23.92 28.10
CA CYS A 474 -38.47 22.92 28.05
C CYS A 474 -39.81 23.64 28.34
N PRO A 475 -40.27 24.55 27.46
CA PRO A 475 -41.37 25.44 27.83
C PRO A 475 -42.67 24.66 27.99
N ALA A 476 -43.31 24.82 29.16
CA ALA A 476 -44.69 24.40 29.38
C ALA A 476 -45.70 25.08 28.42
N SER A 477 -45.27 26.07 27.63
CA SER A 477 -46.09 26.79 26.65
C SER A 477 -46.23 26.11 25.29
N ALA A 478 -45.76 24.87 25.10
CA ALA A 478 -46.31 24.01 24.03
C ALA A 478 -47.80 23.67 24.29
N ALA A 479 -48.32 23.95 25.49
CA ALA A 479 -49.71 23.72 25.90
C ALA A 479 -50.78 24.62 25.22
N THR A 480 -50.40 25.53 24.31
CA THR A 480 -51.39 26.31 23.50
C THR A 480 -51.56 25.81 22.07
N SER A 481 -50.74 24.85 21.62
CA SER A 481 -51.06 23.98 20.49
C SER A 481 -51.51 22.63 21.04
N SER A 482 -52.45 21.96 20.37
CA SER A 482 -53.09 20.72 20.80
C SER A 482 -52.18 19.48 20.90
N GLU A 483 -50.86 19.64 21.03
CA GLU A 483 -49.86 18.57 21.09
C GLU A 483 -48.93 18.80 22.32
N PRO A 484 -48.87 17.85 23.29
CA PRO A 484 -47.94 17.87 24.41
C PRO A 484 -46.47 18.06 23.99
N ALA A 485 -45.65 18.72 24.81
CA ALA A 485 -44.20 18.68 24.66
C ALA A 485 -43.70 17.24 24.90
N TYR A 486 -43.31 16.55 23.82
CA TYR A 486 -42.88 15.15 23.87
C TYR A 486 -41.37 15.02 24.09
N SER A 487 -40.97 13.94 24.76
CA SER A 487 -39.55 13.59 24.91
C SER A 487 -38.90 13.32 23.56
N SER A 488 -37.72 13.85 23.34
CA SER A 488 -36.92 13.60 22.14
C SER A 488 -35.99 12.41 22.33
N PHE A 489 -35.58 12.08 23.57
CA PHE A 489 -34.70 10.96 23.89
C PHE A 489 -35.17 10.22 25.15
N THR A 490 -34.81 8.94 25.22
CA THR A 490 -35.09 8.07 26.37
C THR A 490 -33.86 7.29 26.77
N CYS A 491 -33.68 7.12 28.08
CA CYS A 491 -32.63 6.28 28.67
C CYS A 491 -33.18 4.88 28.90
N SER A 492 -32.55 3.86 28.31
CA SER A 492 -32.94 2.47 28.54
C SER A 492 -31.73 1.56 28.70
N ALA A 493 -31.83 0.58 29.60
CA ALA A 493 -30.91 -0.54 29.64
C ALA A 493 -31.11 -1.42 28.40
N VAL A 494 -30.01 -1.76 27.73
CA VAL A 494 -29.97 -2.62 26.55
C VAL A 494 -29.03 -3.79 26.80
N GLY A 495 -29.59 -5.00 26.78
CA GLY A 495 -28.85 -6.26 26.84
C GLY A 495 -29.17 -7.11 28.08
N THR A 496 -28.66 -8.33 28.07
CA THR A 496 -28.71 -9.25 29.22
C THR A 496 -27.60 -8.90 30.21
N VAL A 497 -27.93 -8.91 31.49
CA VAL A 497 -26.99 -8.72 32.61
C VAL A 497 -25.97 -9.85 32.59
N ASP A 498 -24.68 -9.52 32.64
CA ASP A 498 -23.62 -10.53 32.79
C ASP A 498 -23.43 -10.85 34.29
N PRO A 499 -23.75 -12.08 34.75
CA PRO A 499 -23.56 -12.46 36.14
C PRO A 499 -22.08 -12.54 36.58
N HIS A 500 -21.12 -12.48 35.64
CA HIS A 500 -19.68 -12.46 35.93
C HIS A 500 -19.15 -11.10 36.41
N TYR A 501 -19.99 -10.05 36.48
CA TYR A 501 -19.64 -8.78 37.13
C TYR A 501 -19.37 -8.89 38.64
N VAL A 502 -19.53 -10.08 39.22
CA VAL A 502 -19.47 -10.35 40.65
C VAL A 502 -18.46 -11.46 40.94
N ASP A 503 -17.17 -11.23 40.66
CA ASP A 503 -16.15 -12.21 41.06
C ASP A 503 -15.92 -12.17 42.59
N ALA A 504 -16.32 -13.28 43.22
CA ALA A 504 -15.67 -14.02 44.29
C ALA A 504 -15.60 -13.49 45.75
N GLU A 505 -16.42 -12.52 46.18
CA GLU A 505 -16.69 -12.36 47.63
C GLU A 505 -18.15 -12.71 47.98
N SER A 506 -18.32 -13.80 48.73
CA SER A 506 -19.59 -14.39 49.18
C SER A 506 -20.38 -13.54 50.20
N GLY A 507 -20.16 -12.22 50.24
CA GLY A 507 -20.78 -11.29 51.19
C GLY A 507 -21.82 -10.32 50.62
N ARG A 508 -22.06 -10.28 49.30
CA ARG A 508 -23.02 -9.34 48.68
C ARG A 508 -24.48 -9.75 48.91
N SER A 509 -24.98 -9.59 50.12
CA SER A 509 -26.41 -9.37 50.34
C SER A 509 -26.74 -7.92 49.98
N VAL A 510 -27.10 -7.71 48.71
CA VAL A 510 -27.82 -6.50 48.30
C VAL A 510 -29.30 -6.75 48.61
N PRO A 511 -29.98 -5.96 49.45
CA PRO A 511 -31.40 -6.14 49.69
C PRO A 511 -32.15 -5.64 48.45
N TYR A 512 -32.47 -6.56 47.53
CA TYR A 512 -33.32 -6.25 46.38
C TYR A 512 -34.79 -6.47 46.73
N SER A 513 -35.58 -5.39 46.70
CA SER A 513 -36.95 -5.49 46.18
C SER A 513 -36.88 -5.51 44.66
N SER A 514 -37.44 -6.56 44.09
CA SER A 514 -37.47 -6.94 42.67
C SER A 514 -37.78 -5.81 41.68
N ALA A 515 -36.95 -5.75 40.62
CA ALA A 515 -37.17 -5.18 39.27
C ALA A 515 -36.33 -3.95 38.85
N ASP A 516 -35.71 -3.22 39.78
CA ASP A 516 -34.86 -2.07 39.46
C ASP A 516 -33.42 -2.31 39.92
N MET A 517 -32.46 -2.05 39.03
CA MET A 517 -31.00 -2.13 39.22
C MET A 517 -30.41 -3.54 39.29
N LEU A 518 -29.99 -4.08 38.14
CA LEU A 518 -28.99 -5.15 38.11
C LEU A 518 -27.64 -4.56 37.66
N PRO A 519 -26.57 -4.67 38.46
CA PRO A 519 -25.23 -4.23 38.08
C PRO A 519 -24.80 -4.93 36.78
N GLY A 520 -24.38 -4.16 35.77
CA GLY A 520 -23.72 -4.70 34.56
C GLY A 520 -24.51 -4.67 33.24
N ALA A 521 -25.74 -4.16 33.20
CA ALA A 521 -26.40 -3.88 31.92
C ALA A 521 -25.77 -2.64 31.23
N ALA A 522 -25.53 -2.72 29.93
CA ALA A 522 -25.20 -1.53 29.15
C ALA A 522 -26.44 -0.65 29.01
N LYS A 523 -26.27 0.65 29.17
CA LYS A 523 -27.28 1.68 28.98
C LYS A 523 -26.96 2.45 27.71
N MET A 524 -27.98 2.70 26.90
CA MET A 524 -27.85 3.53 25.72
C MET A 524 -28.98 4.55 25.68
N ILE A 525 -28.63 5.73 25.18
CA ILE A 525 -29.56 6.82 24.93
C ILE A 525 -29.93 6.75 23.45
N PHE A 526 -31.22 6.83 23.13
CA PHE A 526 -31.69 6.79 21.74
C PHE A 526 -32.79 7.82 21.47
N PRO A 527 -32.95 8.23 20.20
CA PRO A 527 -34.09 9.02 19.78
C PRO A 527 -35.39 8.31 20.14
N TYR A 528 -36.35 9.05 20.67
CA TYR A 528 -37.63 8.50 21.11
C TYR A 528 -38.35 7.68 20.02
N GLU A 529 -38.27 8.10 18.75
CA GLU A 529 -38.87 7.42 17.59
C GLU A 529 -38.39 5.97 17.40
N SER A 530 -37.25 5.57 17.99
CA SER A 530 -36.74 4.20 17.88
C SER A 530 -37.34 3.24 18.91
N VAL A 531 -38.22 3.69 19.81
CA VAL A 531 -38.81 2.87 20.87
C VAL A 531 -40.32 2.75 20.62
N ASP A 532 -40.82 1.52 20.42
CA ASP A 532 -42.24 1.17 20.17
C ASP A 532 -43.12 1.32 21.43
N ARG A 533 -42.98 2.45 22.14
CA ARG A 533 -43.74 2.84 23.34
C ARG A 533 -44.51 4.14 23.06
N ARG A 534 -45.43 4.51 23.96
CA ARG A 534 -46.19 5.78 23.86
C ARG A 534 -45.37 6.97 24.38
N PRO A 535 -45.54 8.18 23.82
CA PRO A 535 -44.73 9.33 24.21
C PRO A 535 -44.91 9.67 25.68
N VAL A 536 -43.79 9.78 26.41
CA VAL A 536 -43.80 10.11 27.84
C VAL A 536 -43.48 11.60 27.98
N PRO A 537 -44.22 12.36 28.83
CA PRO A 537 -43.85 13.73 29.16
C PRO A 537 -42.41 13.77 29.73
N PRO A 538 -41.55 14.70 29.29
CA PRO A 538 -40.20 14.81 29.84
C PRO A 538 -40.26 15.06 31.36
N THR A 539 -39.46 14.31 32.12
CA THR A 539 -39.51 14.35 33.60
C THR A 539 -38.32 15.08 34.22
N ALA A 540 -37.22 15.28 33.48
CA ALA A 540 -36.06 16.06 33.93
C ALA A 540 -35.19 16.57 32.76
N ARG A 541 -34.29 17.50 33.08
CA ARG A 541 -33.26 18.01 32.17
C ARG A 541 -32.00 17.20 32.26
N CYS A 542 -31.55 16.69 31.14
CA CYS A 542 -30.48 15.71 31.12
C CYS A 542 -29.16 16.35 30.71
N GLY A 543 -28.13 16.13 31.52
CA GLY A 543 -26.88 16.86 31.50
C GLY A 543 -26.80 17.93 32.60
N PRO A 544 -25.80 18.82 32.53
CA PRO A 544 -24.77 18.94 31.48
C PRO A 544 -23.57 18.00 31.64
N ALA A 545 -23.60 17.09 32.63
CA ALA A 545 -22.48 16.20 32.95
C ALA A 545 -22.77 14.72 32.62
N LEU A 546 -21.70 13.96 32.43
CA LEU A 546 -21.73 12.50 32.37
C LEU A 546 -21.27 11.96 33.73
N ARG A 547 -22.19 11.29 34.43
CA ARG A 547 -21.97 10.76 35.78
C ARG A 547 -21.47 9.33 35.72
N LEU A 548 -20.29 9.08 36.27
CA LEU A 548 -19.71 7.73 36.38
C LEU A 548 -20.27 6.97 37.58
N ALA A 549 -20.42 7.67 38.72
CA ALA A 549 -21.02 7.13 39.92
C ALA A 549 -21.83 8.21 40.66
N PRO A 550 -23.04 7.92 41.15
CA PRO A 550 -23.79 8.83 42.01
C PRO A 550 -23.31 8.78 43.47
N SER A 551 -23.65 9.81 44.24
CA SER A 551 -23.45 9.88 45.70
C SER A 551 -24.31 8.84 46.46
N ALA A 552 -23.95 7.57 46.33
CA ALA A 552 -24.54 6.43 47.01
C ALA A 552 -23.49 5.33 47.21
N ALA A 553 -23.67 4.48 48.22
CA ALA A 553 -22.72 3.43 48.54
C ALA A 553 -22.69 2.30 47.48
N ARG A 554 -21.49 1.77 47.22
CA ARG A 554 -21.24 0.59 46.35
C ARG A 554 -21.72 0.74 44.91
N MET A 555 -21.56 1.92 44.33
CA MET A 555 -21.89 2.20 42.93
C MET A 555 -20.67 2.01 42.06
N ALA A 556 -20.85 1.57 40.82
CA ALA A 556 -19.78 1.48 39.84
C ALA A 556 -20.32 1.68 38.42
N GLY A 557 -19.66 2.53 37.65
CA GLY A 557 -20.04 2.79 36.26
C GLY A 557 -18.84 3.01 35.36
N SER A 558 -19.04 2.76 34.07
CA SER A 558 -18.07 3.04 33.03
C SER A 558 -18.74 3.63 31.79
N VAL A 559 -17.95 4.37 31.01
CA VAL A 559 -18.40 4.99 29.77
C VAL A 559 -17.30 4.85 28.73
N TRP A 560 -17.61 4.29 27.58
CA TRP A 560 -16.70 4.11 26.46
C TRP A 560 -17.15 4.95 25.27
N TYR A 561 -16.22 5.59 24.57
CA TYR A 561 -16.52 6.06 23.23
C TYR A 561 -16.87 4.84 22.36
N ALA A 562 -18.00 4.89 21.65
CA ALA A 562 -18.57 3.69 21.04
C ALA A 562 -17.66 3.05 19.97
N ARG A 563 -16.75 3.84 19.39
CA ARG A 563 -15.79 3.41 18.38
C ARG A 563 -14.37 3.32 18.97
N GLN A 564 -13.61 2.32 18.55
CA GLN A 564 -12.20 2.22 18.93
C GLN A 564 -11.36 3.29 18.21
N MET A 565 -10.49 3.95 18.97
CA MET A 565 -9.64 5.05 18.48
C MET A 565 -8.22 4.56 18.27
N ASN A 566 -7.51 5.13 17.29
CA ASN A 566 -6.08 4.85 17.12
C ASN A 566 -5.31 5.46 18.31
N ALA A 567 -4.59 4.61 19.03
CA ALA A 567 -3.79 4.99 20.18
C ALA A 567 -2.30 4.68 19.98
N ARG A 568 -1.98 3.71 19.12
CA ARG A 568 -0.61 3.25 18.86
C ARG A 568 0.34 4.36 18.42
N GLU A 569 -0.10 5.26 17.54
CA GLU A 569 0.75 6.31 16.96
C GLU A 569 0.67 7.63 17.72
N GLY A 570 0.41 7.52 19.02
CA GLY A 570 0.22 8.65 19.92
C GLY A 570 -1.21 9.17 19.90
N PHE A 571 -1.62 9.70 21.04
CA PHE A 571 -2.91 10.36 21.20
C PHE A 571 -2.80 11.51 22.21
N GLU A 572 -3.76 12.41 22.13
CA GLU A 572 -4.01 13.44 23.11
C GLU A 572 -5.48 13.39 23.50
N THR A 573 -5.75 13.39 24.80
CA THR A 573 -7.11 13.57 25.32
C THR A 573 -7.12 14.64 26.39
N THR A 574 -8.19 15.43 26.41
CA THR A 574 -8.42 16.46 27.43
C THR A 574 -9.84 16.32 27.93
N PHE A 575 -10.01 16.37 29.24
CA PHE A 575 -11.31 16.31 29.87
C PHE A 575 -11.35 17.17 31.13
N THR A 576 -12.55 17.46 31.59
CA THR A 576 -12.78 18.14 32.88
C THR A 576 -13.68 17.26 33.71
N PHE A 577 -13.35 17.09 34.99
CA PHE A 577 -14.20 16.37 35.92
C PHE A 577 -14.45 17.18 37.19
N ARG A 578 -15.49 16.79 37.92
CA ARG A 578 -15.84 17.32 39.23
C ARG A 578 -16.28 16.19 40.13
N ILE A 579 -15.80 16.24 41.37
CA ILE A 579 -16.26 15.38 42.45
C ILE A 579 -17.08 16.22 43.42
N ALA A 580 -18.26 15.72 43.82
CA ALA A 580 -19.19 16.45 44.66
C ALA A 580 -19.97 15.52 45.59
N GLU A 581 -20.73 16.11 46.52
CA GLU A 581 -21.69 15.39 47.37
C GLU A 581 -21.05 14.23 48.14
N GLY A 582 -19.83 14.43 48.65
CA GLY A 582 -19.10 13.43 49.42
C GLY A 582 -19.84 13.04 50.71
N SER A 583 -19.60 11.81 51.17
CA SER A 583 -20.15 11.34 52.44
C SER A 583 -19.71 12.25 53.60
N LEU A 584 -20.64 12.57 54.52
CA LEU A 584 -20.37 13.43 55.66
C LEU A 584 -19.68 12.70 56.83
N ARG A 585 -19.17 11.47 56.60
CA ARG A 585 -18.54 10.67 57.65
C ARG A 585 -17.10 11.12 57.83
N CYS A 586 -16.76 11.37 59.09
CA CYS A 586 -15.44 11.76 59.50
C CYS A 586 -14.91 10.72 60.51
N ASN A 587 -14.43 9.59 59.98
CA ASN A 587 -13.87 8.51 60.79
C ASN A 587 -12.42 8.14 60.41
N GLN A 588 -11.83 8.82 59.41
CA GLN A 588 -10.45 8.61 58.92
C GLN A 588 -9.72 9.96 58.82
N MET A 589 -8.40 9.98 59.00
CA MET A 589 -7.63 11.24 58.89
C MET A 589 -7.71 11.78 57.44
N ASP A 590 -7.54 13.10 57.28
CA ASP A 590 -7.69 13.76 55.97
C ASP A 590 -6.39 13.67 55.15
N ASP A 591 -5.26 13.91 55.81
CA ASP A 591 -3.91 13.62 55.31
C ASP A 591 -3.03 13.01 56.43
N ALA A 592 -1.75 12.73 56.15
CA ALA A 592 -0.80 12.17 57.13
C ALA A 592 -0.57 13.06 58.38
N TYR A 593 -1.05 14.31 58.38
CA TYR A 593 -0.72 15.34 59.38
C TYR A 593 -1.93 16.13 59.93
N THR A 594 -3.18 15.85 59.54
CA THR A 594 -4.37 16.66 59.89
C THR A 594 -5.52 15.88 60.54
N HIS A 595 -6.45 16.62 61.15
CA HIS A 595 -7.69 16.08 61.70
C HIS A 595 -8.59 15.53 60.60
N CYS A 596 -9.35 14.51 60.94
CA CYS A 596 -10.35 13.92 60.07
C CYS A 596 -11.27 14.97 59.39
N ARG A 597 -11.57 14.73 58.11
CA ARG A 597 -12.51 15.53 57.31
C ARG A 597 -13.53 14.62 56.62
N ALA A 598 -14.75 15.14 56.43
CA ALA A 598 -15.72 14.54 55.52
C ALA A 598 -15.16 14.51 54.08
N ARG A 599 -14.96 13.31 53.53
CA ARG A 599 -14.52 13.09 52.16
C ARG A 599 -15.37 12.03 51.46
N GLY A 600 -15.37 12.13 50.14
CA GLY A 600 -15.91 11.11 49.25
C GLY A 600 -14.90 9.98 49.01
N GLY A 601 -15.38 8.94 48.35
CA GLY A 601 -14.56 7.87 47.79
C GLY A 601 -15.35 7.15 46.70
N ASP A 602 -14.72 6.50 45.73
CA ASP A 602 -13.28 6.20 45.71
C ASP A 602 -12.51 7.00 44.64
N GLY A 603 -13.12 7.35 43.51
CA GLY A 603 -12.44 8.16 42.49
C GLY A 603 -12.94 7.89 41.07
N LEU A 604 -12.07 8.12 40.09
CA LEU A 604 -12.28 7.75 38.68
C LEU A 604 -10.96 7.34 38.01
N ALA A 605 -11.08 6.74 36.82
CA ALA A 605 -9.96 6.51 35.93
C ALA A 605 -10.32 6.84 34.47
N LEU A 606 -9.36 7.39 33.73
CA LEU A 606 -9.33 7.31 32.26
C LEU A 606 -8.76 5.94 31.90
N VAL A 607 -9.44 5.18 31.06
CA VAL A 607 -9.08 3.80 30.73
C VAL A 607 -8.98 3.63 29.22
N LEU A 608 -7.88 3.01 28.78
CA LEU A 608 -7.73 2.42 27.45
C LEU A 608 -7.84 0.92 27.60
N GLN A 609 -8.72 0.27 26.84
CA GLN A 609 -8.88 -1.19 26.91
C GLN A 609 -9.32 -1.81 25.59
N ASN A 610 -9.04 -3.11 25.46
CA ASN A 610 -9.47 -3.91 24.31
C ASN A 610 -10.08 -5.26 24.72
N GLN A 611 -10.83 -5.28 25.83
CA GLN A 611 -11.62 -6.41 26.30
C GLN A 611 -13.04 -6.41 25.71
N SER A 612 -13.77 -5.29 25.83
CA SER A 612 -15.18 -5.21 25.44
C SER A 612 -15.67 -3.77 25.37
N PRO A 613 -16.55 -3.39 24.42
CA PRO A 613 -17.18 -2.05 24.39
C PRO A 613 -18.07 -1.77 25.62
N ARG A 614 -18.30 -2.77 26.49
CA ARG A 614 -19.11 -2.68 27.69
C ARG A 614 -18.33 -3.01 28.96
N ALA A 615 -17.00 -2.98 28.93
CA ALA A 615 -16.18 -3.38 30.08
C ALA A 615 -16.49 -2.54 31.33
N LEU A 616 -16.58 -3.19 32.49
CA LEU A 616 -16.64 -2.55 33.80
C LEU A 616 -15.94 -3.48 34.80
N GLY A 617 -15.09 -2.92 35.64
CA GLY A 617 -14.32 -3.63 36.65
C GLY A 617 -14.99 -3.64 38.02
N ALA A 618 -14.24 -4.09 39.02
CA ALA A 618 -14.66 -4.03 40.41
C ALA A 618 -14.86 -2.57 40.88
N GLY A 619 -15.97 -2.32 41.59
CA GLY A 619 -16.21 -1.04 42.25
C GLY A 619 -15.43 -0.88 43.57
N GLY A 620 -15.75 0.14 44.35
CA GLY A 620 -14.97 0.48 45.53
C GLY A 620 -13.58 1.02 45.16
N ALA A 621 -12.55 0.58 45.88
CA ALA A 621 -11.14 0.83 45.58
C ALA A 621 -10.68 0.30 44.21
N GLY A 622 -11.51 -0.48 43.50
CA GLY A 622 -11.21 -0.91 42.13
C GLY A 622 -11.50 0.12 41.04
N LEU A 623 -12.11 1.27 41.39
CA LEU A 623 -12.49 2.39 40.52
C LEU A 623 -13.24 2.02 39.24
N GLY A 624 -13.87 0.84 39.20
CA GLY A 624 -14.54 0.32 38.02
C GLY A 624 -13.61 -0.09 36.88
N TYR A 625 -12.29 -0.19 37.08
CA TYR A 625 -11.35 -0.72 36.09
C TYR A 625 -10.60 -1.97 36.54
N THR A 626 -10.48 -2.22 37.85
CA THR A 626 -9.83 -3.43 38.36
C THR A 626 -10.53 -4.67 37.83
N GLY A 627 -9.77 -5.60 37.26
CA GLY A 627 -10.28 -6.80 36.59
C GLY A 627 -10.48 -6.64 35.08
N ILE A 628 -10.48 -5.42 34.53
CA ILE A 628 -10.51 -5.23 33.07
C ILE A 628 -9.19 -5.72 32.49
N THR A 629 -9.23 -6.72 31.61
CA THR A 629 -8.06 -7.27 30.92
C THR A 629 -7.64 -6.38 29.75
N ASN A 630 -6.39 -6.49 29.33
CA ASN A 630 -5.88 -5.74 28.18
C ASN A 630 -6.17 -4.25 28.28
N SER A 631 -5.73 -3.66 29.40
CA SER A 631 -6.03 -2.29 29.76
C SER A 631 -4.88 -1.53 30.41
N LEU A 632 -4.95 -0.20 30.26
CA LEU A 632 -4.13 0.80 30.92
C LEU A 632 -5.09 1.82 31.54
N ALA A 633 -4.91 2.13 32.82
CA ALA A 633 -5.73 3.09 33.55
C ALA A 633 -4.85 4.25 34.05
N VAL A 634 -5.31 5.49 33.85
CA VAL A 634 -4.81 6.66 34.56
C VAL A 634 -5.85 6.98 35.63
N GLU A 635 -5.52 6.66 36.87
CA GLU A 635 -6.39 6.77 38.03
C GLU A 635 -6.25 8.14 38.70
N PHE A 636 -7.37 8.64 39.21
CA PHE A 636 -7.53 9.88 39.97
C PHE A 636 -8.22 9.49 41.28
N ASP A 637 -7.39 9.08 42.25
CA ASP A 637 -7.86 8.48 43.48
C ASP A 637 -8.11 9.55 44.56
N THR A 638 -9.25 9.41 45.22
CA THR A 638 -9.73 10.29 46.30
C THR A 638 -9.86 9.58 47.63
N TYR A 639 -9.56 8.29 47.68
CA TYR A 639 -9.65 7.45 48.86
C TYR A 639 -8.31 6.78 49.18
N TYR A 640 -8.15 6.31 50.42
CA TYR A 640 -6.92 5.63 50.86
C TYR A 640 -7.27 4.19 51.26
N ASN A 641 -6.65 3.24 50.58
CA ASN A 641 -6.75 1.81 50.80
C ASN A 641 -5.38 1.24 51.17
N ALA A 642 -5.17 1.02 52.47
CA ALA A 642 -3.93 0.46 53.01
C ALA A 642 -3.59 -0.92 52.39
N GLU A 643 -4.61 -1.72 52.09
CA GLU A 643 -4.51 -3.04 51.46
C GLU A 643 -4.00 -2.99 50.00
N LEU A 644 -4.09 -1.83 49.34
CA LEU A 644 -3.62 -1.59 47.98
C LEU A 644 -2.25 -0.89 47.94
N LEU A 645 -1.62 -0.70 49.11
CA LEU A 645 -0.32 -0.02 49.28
C LEU A 645 -0.33 1.44 48.79
N GLU A 646 -1.48 2.10 48.90
CA GLU A 646 -1.67 3.48 48.45
C GLU A 646 -0.96 4.51 49.35
N PRO A 647 -0.60 5.68 48.80
CA PRO A 647 -0.29 6.84 49.62
C PRO A 647 -1.53 7.32 50.38
N TYR A 648 -1.33 8.04 51.48
CA TYR A 648 -2.44 8.51 52.31
C TYR A 648 -3.21 9.66 51.64
N GLU A 649 -2.51 10.45 50.84
CA GLU A 649 -3.01 11.59 50.09
C GLU A 649 -3.80 11.16 48.84
N ASN A 650 -4.68 12.05 48.34
CA ASN A 650 -5.21 11.92 46.98
C ASN A 650 -4.03 11.85 46.00
N HIS A 651 -4.15 11.00 44.99
CA HIS A 651 -3.04 10.75 44.09
C HIS A 651 -3.52 10.43 42.68
N VAL A 652 -2.59 10.55 41.74
CA VAL A 652 -2.77 10.16 40.35
C VAL A 652 -1.73 9.12 40.00
N SER A 653 -2.17 8.01 39.44
CA SER A 653 -1.36 6.82 39.18
C SER A 653 -1.66 6.26 37.79
N VAL A 654 -0.69 5.54 37.21
CA VAL A 654 -0.84 4.88 35.91
C VAL A 654 -0.73 3.38 36.12
N HIS A 655 -1.83 2.64 36.00
CA HIS A 655 -1.90 1.21 36.30
C HIS A 655 -2.07 0.35 35.05
N THR A 656 -1.29 -0.73 34.96
CA THR A 656 -1.48 -1.74 33.93
C THR A 656 -0.83 -3.07 34.31
N ARG A 657 -1.40 -4.15 33.78
CA ARG A 657 -0.77 -5.48 33.78
C ARG A 657 -0.68 -6.06 32.37
N GLY A 658 -0.66 -5.16 31.38
CA GLY A 658 -0.66 -5.45 29.96
C GLY A 658 -1.89 -6.21 29.48
N TRP A 659 -1.77 -6.81 28.29
CA TRP A 659 -2.79 -7.71 27.73
C TRP A 659 -2.89 -9.07 28.42
N ARG A 660 -1.86 -9.45 29.19
CA ARG A 660 -1.69 -10.81 29.74
C ARG A 660 -2.48 -11.05 31.02
N HIS A 661 -2.74 -10.01 31.82
CA HIS A 661 -3.39 -10.14 33.12
C HIS A 661 -4.48 -9.09 33.33
N PRO A 662 -5.50 -9.40 34.15
CA PRO A 662 -6.48 -8.40 34.58
C PRO A 662 -5.81 -7.25 35.34
N ASN A 663 -6.15 -6.01 35.01
CA ASN A 663 -5.59 -4.82 35.64
C ASN A 663 -6.01 -4.70 37.12
N SER A 664 -5.30 -3.91 37.92
CA SER A 664 -5.53 -3.76 39.36
C SER A 664 -5.09 -2.38 39.86
N ALA A 665 -5.87 -1.81 40.78
CA ALA A 665 -5.55 -0.60 41.52
C ALA A 665 -4.45 -0.76 42.59
N ASN A 666 -3.96 -1.97 42.84
CA ASN A 666 -2.83 -2.13 43.77
C ASN A 666 -1.59 -1.40 43.25
N GLN A 667 -0.97 -0.56 44.08
CA GLN A 667 0.20 0.26 43.73
C GLN A 667 1.42 -0.57 43.30
N SER A 668 1.47 -1.88 43.62
CA SER A 668 2.49 -2.78 43.07
C SER A 668 2.41 -2.92 41.54
N PHE A 669 1.32 -2.50 40.90
CA PHE A 669 1.10 -2.54 39.45
C PHE A 669 1.01 -1.15 38.80
N ALA A 670 1.33 -0.09 39.55
CA ALA A 670 1.47 1.25 39.00
C ALA A 670 2.79 1.36 38.23
N LEU A 671 2.81 1.93 37.03
CA LEU A 671 4.02 2.34 36.30
C LEU A 671 4.62 3.63 36.89
N ALA A 672 3.76 4.54 37.33
CA ALA A 672 4.10 5.80 37.98
C ALA A 672 2.95 6.24 38.89
N SER A 673 3.26 7.03 39.93
CA SER A 673 2.29 7.59 40.85
C SER A 673 2.77 8.95 41.38
N SER A 674 1.85 9.88 41.62
CA SER A 674 2.15 11.20 42.16
C SER A 674 1.08 11.68 43.14
N VAL A 675 1.52 12.09 44.33
CA VAL A 675 0.70 12.74 45.36
C VAL A 675 0.71 14.26 45.25
N ASN A 676 1.46 14.84 44.31
CA ASN A 676 1.60 16.28 44.15
C ASN A 676 0.42 16.89 43.38
N VAL A 677 -0.78 16.56 43.84
CA VAL A 677 -2.05 17.02 43.28
C VAL A 677 -2.78 17.89 44.28
N ARG A 678 -3.67 18.74 43.78
CA ARG A 678 -4.66 19.40 44.64
C ARG A 678 -5.67 18.37 45.12
N ASP A 679 -6.46 18.76 46.10
CA ASP A 679 -7.55 17.93 46.61
C ASP A 679 -8.60 17.67 45.51
N LEU A 680 -8.47 16.51 44.85
CA LEU A 680 -9.33 16.03 43.77
C LEU A 680 -10.83 15.93 44.16
N GLY A 681 -11.14 15.89 45.46
CA GLY A 681 -12.51 15.84 45.98
C GLY A 681 -13.23 17.20 46.01
N ARG A 682 -12.62 18.26 45.50
CA ARG A 682 -13.15 19.63 45.45
C ARG A 682 -12.94 20.24 44.06
N ASP A 683 -13.61 21.36 43.81
CA ASP A 683 -13.44 22.17 42.60
C ASP A 683 -13.64 21.37 41.29
N GLU A 684 -13.33 22.00 40.15
CA GLU A 684 -13.29 21.35 38.85
C GLU A 684 -11.84 21.18 38.42
N HIS A 685 -11.50 19.98 37.95
CA HIS A 685 -10.15 19.64 37.55
C HIS A 685 -10.08 19.44 36.03
N ALA A 686 -9.14 20.14 35.40
CA ALA A 686 -8.83 19.95 33.99
C ALA A 686 -7.67 18.97 33.85
N VAL A 687 -7.83 17.97 33.00
CA VAL A 687 -6.82 16.94 32.77
C VAL A 687 -6.48 16.89 31.30
N ARG A 688 -5.18 16.78 30.99
CA ARG A 688 -4.66 16.46 29.66
C ARG A 688 -3.78 15.23 29.77
N VAL A 689 -3.97 14.25 28.90
CA VAL A 689 -3.13 13.05 28.82
C VAL A 689 -2.60 12.95 27.40
N VAL A 690 -1.29 12.78 27.27
CA VAL A 690 -0.60 12.66 25.98
C VAL A 690 0.23 11.39 25.96
N TYR A 691 0.00 10.54 24.97
CA TYR A 691 0.89 9.45 24.64
C TYR A 691 1.71 9.80 23.40
N LYS A 692 3.04 9.63 23.48
CA LYS A 692 3.94 9.69 22.34
C LYS A 692 4.55 8.31 22.10
N PRO A 693 4.59 7.81 20.85
CA PRO A 693 5.15 6.49 20.54
C PRO A 693 6.68 6.46 20.59
N PHE A 694 7.30 7.48 21.18
CA PHE A 694 8.73 7.61 21.38
C PHE A 694 9.02 8.37 22.68
N LEU A 695 10.17 8.07 23.27
CA LEU A 695 10.68 8.71 24.47
C LEU A 695 11.53 9.92 24.07
N GLU A 696 11.13 11.10 24.55
CA GLU A 696 11.91 12.33 24.37
C GLU A 696 13.01 12.38 25.43
N PRO A 697 14.28 12.65 25.04
CA PRO A 697 15.37 12.79 26.01
C PRO A 697 15.10 13.83 27.10
N GLU A 698 14.39 14.90 26.76
CA GLU A 698 14.01 15.98 27.69
C GLU A 698 13.03 15.50 28.77
N ALA A 699 12.21 14.48 28.47
CA ALA A 699 11.26 13.94 29.43
C ALA A 699 11.97 13.36 30.65
N ILE A 700 13.08 12.62 30.44
CA ILE A 700 13.90 12.02 31.50
C ILE A 700 14.47 13.10 32.42
N MET A 701 14.88 14.23 31.84
CA MET A 701 15.52 15.33 32.56
C MET A 701 14.52 16.32 33.19
N SER A 702 13.21 16.12 33.01
CA SER A 702 12.17 17.05 33.44
C SER A 702 11.95 17.11 34.95
N GLY A 703 12.46 16.12 35.71
CA GLY A 703 12.10 15.92 37.12
C GLY A 703 10.65 15.48 37.34
N ARG A 704 9.93 15.15 36.27
CA ARG A 704 8.57 14.58 36.28
C ARG A 704 8.55 13.13 35.79
N PHE A 705 9.69 12.62 35.31
CA PHE A 705 9.81 11.25 34.86
C PHE A 705 9.83 10.29 36.06
N GLU A 706 8.87 9.38 36.07
CA GLU A 706 8.66 8.39 37.11
C GLU A 706 8.59 7.00 36.47
N ALA A 707 9.29 6.04 37.07
CA ALA A 707 9.26 4.64 36.67
C ALA A 707 9.36 3.77 37.91
N SER A 708 8.28 3.04 38.21
CA SER A 708 8.22 2.14 39.35
C SER A 708 9.02 0.86 39.12
N ALA A 709 9.14 0.03 40.17
CA ALA A 709 9.67 -1.33 40.02
C ALA A 709 8.85 -2.19 39.05
N HIS A 710 7.54 -1.92 38.91
CA HIS A 710 6.69 -2.62 37.97
C HIS A 710 6.95 -2.20 36.52
N ALA A 711 7.37 -0.96 36.27
CA ALA A 711 7.79 -0.56 34.93
C ALA A 711 8.97 -1.39 34.41
N ALA A 712 9.89 -1.81 35.29
CA ALA A 712 11.01 -2.69 34.93
C ALA A 712 10.55 -4.09 34.47
N HIS A 713 9.39 -4.57 34.95
CA HIS A 713 8.82 -5.85 34.54
C HIS A 713 8.59 -5.93 33.03
N PHE A 714 8.13 -4.85 32.40
CA PHE A 714 7.91 -4.74 30.96
C PHE A 714 9.22 -4.48 30.17
N MET A 715 10.22 -3.87 30.82
CA MET A 715 11.55 -3.69 30.22
C MET A 715 12.33 -5.01 30.12
N GLU A 716 12.11 -5.93 31.04
CA GLU A 716 12.81 -7.22 31.08
C GLU A 716 11.95 -8.38 30.56
N ASN A 717 10.65 -8.15 30.33
CA ASN A 717 9.66 -9.18 30.02
C ASN A 717 9.66 -10.31 31.08
N ALA A 718 9.71 -9.91 32.35
CA ALA A 718 10.03 -10.79 33.47
C ALA A 718 8.92 -11.81 33.82
N ASP A 719 7.77 -11.75 33.15
CA ASP A 719 6.68 -12.74 33.20
C ASP A 719 6.86 -13.92 32.24
N PHE A 720 7.79 -13.87 31.28
CA PHE A 720 8.07 -15.01 30.40
C PHE A 720 9.04 -16.00 31.05
N ALA A 721 8.53 -17.20 31.40
CA ALA A 721 9.29 -18.25 32.08
C ALA A 721 10.58 -18.69 31.37
N ASN A 722 10.70 -18.48 30.05
CA ASN A 722 11.87 -18.85 29.24
C ASN A 722 12.59 -17.64 28.61
N GLY A 723 12.26 -16.43 29.04
CA GLY A 723 12.69 -15.19 28.39
C GLY A 723 11.95 -14.92 27.06
N GLY A 724 11.78 -13.64 26.76
CA GLY A 724 11.20 -13.11 25.52
C GLY A 724 11.81 -11.75 25.21
N GLN A 725 11.55 -11.19 24.02
CA GLN A 725 11.93 -9.80 23.76
C GLN A 725 11.16 -8.90 24.75
N ALA A 726 11.85 -7.92 25.34
CA ALA A 726 11.21 -6.87 26.12
C ALA A 726 9.98 -6.32 25.38
N ASP A 727 8.88 -6.05 26.09
CA ASP A 727 7.71 -5.40 25.47
C ASP A 727 8.10 -4.05 24.85
N TYR A 728 9.20 -3.45 25.32
CA TYR A 728 9.78 -2.19 24.84
C TYR A 728 11.03 -2.39 23.96
N GLY A 729 11.32 -3.62 23.55
CA GLY A 729 12.56 -3.99 22.85
C GLY A 729 12.66 -3.50 21.41
N THR A 730 11.59 -2.95 20.84
CA THR A 730 11.54 -2.32 19.50
C THR A 730 11.45 -0.80 19.56
N GLY A 731 11.38 -0.23 20.78
CA GLY A 731 11.21 1.19 21.02
C GLY A 731 10.46 1.45 22.33
N MET A 732 10.70 2.62 22.93
CA MET A 732 10.06 3.07 24.16
C MET A 732 9.30 4.35 23.86
N GLY A 733 8.03 4.41 24.26
CA GLY A 733 7.22 5.63 24.25
C GLY A 733 7.14 6.27 25.63
N GLN A 734 6.37 7.36 25.73
CA GLN A 734 6.08 8.02 27.00
C GLN A 734 4.61 8.43 27.09
N LEU A 735 4.05 8.29 28.29
CA LEU A 735 2.73 8.82 28.65
C LEU A 735 2.93 9.98 29.64
N GLU A 736 2.35 11.12 29.32
CA GLU A 736 2.39 12.34 30.11
C GLU A 736 0.99 12.64 30.65
N VAL A 737 0.88 12.90 31.96
CA VAL A 737 -0.38 13.25 32.61
C VAL A 737 -0.25 14.65 33.20
N TYR A 738 -1.23 15.51 32.89
CA TYR A 738 -1.31 16.90 33.31
C TYR A 738 -2.61 17.10 34.08
N VAL A 739 -2.56 17.76 35.24
CA VAL A 739 -3.73 18.02 36.09
C VAL A 739 -3.66 19.47 36.56
N ASP A 740 -4.72 20.23 36.28
CA ASP A 740 -4.90 21.68 36.51
C ASP A 740 -3.90 22.57 35.76
N ASP A 741 -2.59 22.34 35.91
CA ASP A 741 -1.56 22.88 35.03
C ASP A 741 -1.46 22.01 33.77
N LEU A 742 -2.03 22.48 32.66
CA LEU A 742 -2.02 21.76 31.39
C LEU A 742 -0.73 21.98 30.58
N VAL A 743 0.23 22.76 31.10
CA VAL A 743 1.51 23.07 30.44
C VAL A 743 2.64 22.22 31.00
N THR A 744 2.69 22.01 32.31
CA THR A 744 3.73 21.19 32.97
C THR A 744 3.15 19.84 33.37
N PRO A 745 3.74 18.70 32.98
CA PRO A 745 3.20 17.40 33.37
C PRO A 745 3.32 17.19 34.88
N LEU A 746 2.28 16.60 35.46
CA LEU A 746 2.29 16.10 36.84
C LEU A 746 3.27 14.94 36.96
N LEU A 747 3.17 13.98 36.04
CA LEU A 747 4.06 12.83 35.92
C LEU A 747 4.23 12.43 34.45
N ILE A 748 5.36 11.79 34.15
CA ILE A 748 5.68 11.18 32.86
C ILE A 748 6.15 9.75 33.13
N THR A 749 5.58 8.75 32.46
CA THR A 749 6.00 7.35 32.60
C THR A 749 6.41 6.76 31.25
N PRO A 750 7.47 5.92 31.20
CA PRO A 750 7.81 5.19 29.99
C PRO A 750 6.80 4.08 29.73
N LEU A 751 6.34 3.93 28.49
CA LEU A 751 5.59 2.75 28.03
C LEU A 751 5.60 2.65 26.50
N ASN A 752 5.63 1.42 25.97
CA ASN A 752 5.29 1.14 24.56
C ASN A 752 3.87 0.57 24.51
N LEU A 753 2.91 1.35 24.01
CA LEU A 753 1.50 0.96 24.05
C LEU A 753 1.20 -0.25 23.15
N ASP A 754 1.95 -0.39 22.04
CA ASP A 754 1.82 -1.50 21.09
C ASP A 754 2.33 -2.83 21.67
N GLY A 755 3.36 -2.78 22.51
CA GLY A 755 3.85 -3.95 23.24
C GLY A 755 3.04 -4.23 24.51
N LEU A 756 2.51 -3.18 25.15
CA LEU A 756 1.76 -3.26 26.41
C LEU A 756 0.37 -3.87 26.22
N LEU A 757 -0.36 -3.44 25.17
CA LEU A 757 -1.73 -3.84 24.90
C LEU A 757 -1.80 -4.62 23.58
N ASP A 758 -2.67 -5.62 23.51
CA ASP A 758 -3.00 -6.28 22.26
C ASP A 758 -3.99 -5.39 21.50
N LEU A 759 -3.46 -4.59 20.57
CA LEU A 759 -4.19 -3.58 19.80
C LEU A 759 -4.55 -4.10 18.41
N HIS A 760 -5.85 -4.08 18.07
CA HIS A 760 -6.29 -4.43 16.72
C HIS A 760 -6.06 -3.24 15.77
N HIS A 761 -5.05 -3.35 14.89
CA HIS A 761 -4.59 -2.26 14.00
C HIS A 761 -4.25 -0.96 14.76
N GLY A 762 -3.68 -1.09 15.95
CA GLY A 762 -3.28 0.05 16.79
C GLY A 762 -4.45 0.81 17.44
N ARG A 763 -5.65 0.21 17.48
CA ARG A 763 -6.85 0.81 18.07
C ARG A 763 -7.28 0.17 19.40
N ALA A 764 -7.89 0.96 20.27
CA ALA A 764 -8.48 0.54 21.55
C ALA A 764 -9.77 1.31 21.86
N TRP A 765 -10.63 0.79 22.73
CA TRP A 765 -11.68 1.60 23.35
C TRP A 765 -11.06 2.54 24.38
N ILE A 766 -11.53 3.78 24.38
CA ILE A 766 -11.09 4.82 25.31
C ILE A 766 -12.34 5.28 26.05
N GLY A 767 -12.22 5.47 27.35
CA GLY A 767 -13.35 5.77 28.19
C GLY A 767 -12.95 6.06 29.62
N PHE A 768 -13.95 6.07 30.49
CA PHE A 768 -13.77 6.33 31.90
C PHE A 768 -14.49 5.30 32.74
N SER A 769 -14.00 5.08 33.94
CA SER A 769 -14.71 4.33 34.98
C SER A 769 -14.64 5.09 36.30
N GLY A 770 -15.59 4.81 37.19
CA GLY A 770 -15.57 5.34 38.55
C GLY A 770 -16.46 4.53 39.45
N SER A 771 -16.20 4.61 40.75
CA SER A 771 -17.00 3.91 41.75
C SER A 771 -17.00 4.59 43.10
N THR A 772 -17.87 4.09 43.97
CA THR A 772 -17.99 4.50 45.36
C THR A 772 -17.83 3.33 46.31
N GLY A 773 -17.37 3.66 47.50
CA GLY A 773 -17.13 2.72 48.57
C GLY A 773 -18.39 2.34 49.32
N HIS A 774 -18.24 1.45 50.31
CA HIS A 774 -19.36 1.03 51.15
C HIS A 774 -19.80 2.11 52.16
N ALA A 775 -18.84 2.82 52.75
CA ALA A 775 -19.09 3.78 53.82
C ALA A 775 -18.74 5.23 53.42
N THR A 776 -18.07 5.39 52.29
CA THR A 776 -17.59 6.63 51.68
C THR A 776 -18.08 6.63 50.24
N TRP A 777 -18.70 7.71 49.82
CA TRP A 777 -19.29 7.82 48.49
C TRP A 777 -19.22 9.26 48.02
N GLN A 778 -19.28 9.44 46.71
CA GLN A 778 -19.27 10.74 46.05
C GLN A 778 -19.97 10.67 44.70
N THR A 779 -20.39 11.82 44.23
CA THR A 779 -20.78 12.01 42.84
C THR A 779 -19.52 12.27 42.02
N THR A 780 -19.33 11.52 40.93
CA THR A 780 -18.23 11.71 39.98
C THR A 780 -18.76 12.05 38.60
N ASP A 781 -18.58 13.30 38.19
CA ASP A 781 -19.15 13.88 36.97
C ASP A 781 -18.01 14.32 36.00
N LEU A 782 -18.08 13.88 34.74
CA LEU A 782 -17.31 14.44 33.63
C LEU A 782 -18.10 15.59 33.00
N LEU A 783 -17.42 16.70 32.74
CA LEU A 783 -18.01 17.94 32.24
C LEU A 783 -17.69 18.20 30.77
N SER A 784 -16.52 17.77 30.31
CA SER A 784 -16.14 17.83 28.89
C SER A 784 -15.14 16.72 28.57
N TRP A 785 -15.06 16.33 27.30
CA TRP A 785 -14.10 15.33 26.82
C TRP A 785 -13.81 15.49 25.33
N ARG A 786 -12.54 15.63 24.97
CA ARG A 786 -12.07 15.63 23.58
C ARG A 786 -10.91 14.66 23.39
N PHE A 787 -10.75 14.20 22.16
CA PHE A 787 -9.69 13.25 21.80
C PHE A 787 -9.14 13.53 20.41
N THR A 788 -7.85 13.26 20.22
CA THR A 788 -7.17 13.31 18.93
C THR A 788 -6.10 12.22 18.88
N SER A 789 -6.19 11.33 17.90
CA SER A 789 -5.07 10.49 17.48
C SER A 789 -4.00 11.39 16.87
N LEU A 790 -2.81 11.39 17.45
CA LEU A 790 -1.72 12.26 17.00
C LEU A 790 -1.09 11.77 15.69
N ARG A 791 -1.19 10.46 15.42
CA ARG A 791 -0.75 9.81 14.17
C ARG A 791 0.69 10.19 13.80
N VAL A 792 1.59 10.07 14.77
CA VAL A 792 3.00 10.45 14.67
C VAL A 792 3.85 9.21 14.41
N ASP A 793 4.78 9.33 13.46
CA ASP A 793 5.78 8.29 13.24
C ASP A 793 6.82 8.31 14.38
N PRO A 794 7.17 7.15 14.97
CA PRO A 794 8.31 7.09 15.86
C PRO A 794 9.57 7.51 15.07
N PRO A 795 10.45 8.34 15.64
CA PRO A 795 11.70 8.69 15.01
C PRO A 795 12.53 7.43 14.78
N TYR A 796 12.95 7.21 13.53
CA TYR A 796 13.83 6.09 13.19
C TYR A 796 15.24 6.39 13.70
N THR A 797 15.68 5.67 14.73
CA THR A 797 17.08 5.63 15.14
C THR A 797 17.71 4.33 14.63
N PRO A 798 18.63 4.37 13.66
CA PRO A 798 19.38 3.17 13.29
C PRO A 798 20.14 2.64 14.53
N PRO A 799 20.17 1.31 14.76
CA PRO A 799 20.80 0.75 15.94
C PRO A 799 22.29 1.15 16.02
N PRO A 800 22.81 1.53 17.20
CA PRO A 800 24.20 1.94 17.35
C PRO A 800 25.14 0.77 17.05
N VAL A 801 26.18 1.04 16.24
CA VAL A 801 27.22 0.05 15.97
C VAL A 801 28.18 -0.03 17.14
N VAL A 802 28.12 -1.13 17.90
CA VAL A 802 29.01 -1.38 19.04
C VAL A 802 30.04 -2.44 18.65
N ASN A 803 31.34 -2.12 18.78
CA ASN A 803 32.45 -3.06 18.54
C ASN A 803 32.41 -3.80 17.19
N GLY A 804 31.84 -3.18 16.16
CA GLY A 804 31.73 -3.78 14.82
C GLY A 804 30.77 -4.98 14.73
N VAL A 805 29.95 -5.22 15.76
CA VAL A 805 28.96 -6.32 15.80
C VAL A 805 27.62 -5.77 16.28
N GLY A 806 26.63 -5.76 15.35
CA GLY A 806 25.30 -5.12 15.47
C GLY A 806 25.36 -3.65 15.04
N GLY A 807 24.41 -3.06 14.31
CA GLY A 807 23.20 -3.60 13.67
C GLY A 807 23.06 -3.19 12.19
N TYR A 808 24.12 -3.33 11.37
CA TYR A 808 24.01 -3.53 9.92
C TYR A 808 25.31 -4.12 9.37
N SER A 809 25.25 -5.32 8.79
CA SER A 809 26.19 -5.76 7.75
C SER A 809 25.46 -5.61 6.42
N CYS A 810 25.55 -4.44 5.81
CA CYS A 810 25.03 -4.25 4.46
C CYS A 810 26.08 -4.82 3.50
N ALA A 811 25.72 -5.86 2.74
CA ALA A 811 26.45 -6.19 1.52
C ALA A 811 26.16 -5.09 0.48
N ASP A 812 27.15 -4.72 -0.31
CA ASP A 812 27.14 -3.56 -1.20
C ASP A 812 25.80 -3.35 -1.93
N GLY A 813 25.07 -2.32 -1.51
CA GLY A 813 23.88 -1.81 -2.21
C GLY A 813 22.52 -2.32 -1.70
N GLY A 814 22.09 -1.86 -0.52
CA GLY A 814 20.68 -1.49 -0.31
C GLY A 814 19.83 -2.31 0.68
N ALA A 815 20.19 -3.56 0.99
CA ALA A 815 19.39 -4.37 1.92
C ALA A 815 20.16 -4.66 3.20
N CYS A 816 19.74 -4.08 4.32
CA CYS A 816 20.32 -4.36 5.64
C CYS A 816 19.29 -5.20 6.44
N VAL A 817 19.65 -6.43 6.80
CA VAL A 817 18.78 -7.35 7.55
C VAL A 817 19.12 -7.26 9.04
N HIS A 818 18.09 -7.09 9.87
CA HIS A 818 18.16 -7.23 11.33
C HIS A 818 18.37 -8.71 11.69
N HIS A 819 19.38 -9.01 12.52
CA HIS A 819 19.40 -10.23 13.30
C HIS A 819 18.93 -9.95 14.72
#